data_AF-A0AAU7D6G9-F1
#
_entry.id   AF-A0AAU7D6G9-F1
#
_cell.length_a   1.000
_cell.length_b   1.000
_cell.length_c   1.000
_cell.angle_alpha   90.00
_cell.angle_beta   90.00
_cell.angle_gamma   90.00
#
_symmetry.space_group_name_H-M   'P 1'
#
loop_
_entity.id
_entity.type
_entity.pdbx_description
1 polymer ?
#
loop_
_entity_poly.entity_id
_entity_poly.type
_entity_poly.pdbx_seq_one_letter_code
_entity_poly.pdbx_strand_id
1 'polypeptide(L)'
;MGASKISISGLYEFGAGTPLARVERLLWVDPAKLVAILIEVRGAHSREHSVPYRTFYDDVAHGTARPVEELPEFKYLMQPDASFSPTQIRERDDRCAAMEAFFAEPPEKRFDPCERAKLFSQITARKSSFTDEEIEELTDPKLIQILIPRLDSLRLKNGKVRNPLHINKGTLYKLYRRLLQCGKINGLISLRHKAGWHTENRLTHSPTKKLGRSWIGATDEDRQTGFRVTADNEPILVNIGIMFHETRVGGIKPNWPDGVRLGQEAFFSKGFKFEGDVPIPDMPSASELPSRWQIQRAYYKHRDVGLFLPEREGVKAYNSKFRALTDDQRAIASRPLQTIQSDCWDCPIYIVHPVTRIVIGQPLLVAMRDTMSLMCVASALTWNHEGWKANLLALENLVADKAECCKRLGFEIQPEWWPCQGHICENLLSDNGAWITKEAGHVRKALGMTEIWNTGTSRGDMKPIIETLWDDLYERVIKMLPGALPPHAISADSDPVAKRAWERASLDIYQLERIINRYFVHHNRFRFFKDYPLTDAMKGKVRPIPLELWNWGIEEDGLPNPMTLDRVRINCLEHVQVTVTRDGIKLQDGLFYKCESAERHGWFSRAAATHTWKLEALLDRRSIDRIFLIRDQKHLQLGDPELEECQRIKVRREKKDIHLTEFEFERHRQKSDHNRYMQEMPAHDAWFDGFRDQVVGEAEQMTAEALDGSKQTNKDLRARRQEAKEEENGKAHGNFLAEDSSKRWPKIGPHSDVLGEAAESEFDLYRSRDLKRNAY
;
A
#
# COMPACT_ATOMS: atom_id res chain seq x y z
N MET A 1 86.43 15.90 12.00
CA MET A 1 85.01 15.55 11.76
C MET A 1 84.18 16.73 12.21
N GLY A 2 83.69 17.55 11.28
CA GLY A 2 82.85 18.69 11.62
C GLY A 2 81.46 18.18 11.97
N ALA A 3 81.01 18.40 13.22
CA ALA A 3 79.64 18.12 13.60
C ALA A 3 78.71 18.96 12.71
N SER A 4 77.94 18.32 11.84
CA SER A 4 76.88 18.99 11.08
C SER A 4 75.93 19.62 12.09
N LYS A 5 75.73 20.95 11.96
CA LYS A 5 74.87 21.69 12.87
C LYS A 5 73.43 21.17 12.68
N ILE A 6 72.89 20.47 13.69
CA ILE A 6 71.50 20.00 13.68
C ILE A 6 70.60 21.22 13.47
N SER A 7 69.86 21.22 12.37
CA SER A 7 68.97 22.31 11.99
C SER A 7 67.52 21.91 12.28
N ILE A 8 66.79 22.81 12.96
CA ILE A 8 65.33 22.70 13.13
C ILE A 8 64.70 22.79 11.73
N SER A 9 63.72 21.93 11.45
CA SER A 9 63.17 21.68 10.11
C SER A 9 64.12 21.00 9.12
N GLY A 10 65.31 20.56 9.55
CA GLY A 10 66.24 19.77 8.73
C GLY A 10 65.67 18.39 8.37
N LEU A 11 66.08 17.88 7.20
CA LEU A 11 65.74 16.53 6.73
C LEU A 11 66.89 15.60 7.04
N TYR A 12 66.57 14.40 7.52
CA TYR A 12 67.55 13.38 7.87
C TYR A 12 67.09 12.04 7.30
N GLU A 13 67.97 11.40 6.53
CA GLU A 13 67.77 10.05 6.03
C GLU A 13 68.33 9.04 7.04
N PHE A 14 67.47 8.17 7.54
CA PHE A 14 67.82 7.08 8.45
C PHE A 14 67.99 5.79 7.66
N GLY A 15 69.06 5.05 7.94
CA GLY A 15 69.29 3.73 7.33
C GLY A 15 69.70 3.77 5.85
N ALA A 16 70.47 4.79 5.46
CA ALA A 16 70.93 5.02 4.09
C ALA A 16 71.50 3.74 3.43
N GLY A 17 70.98 3.37 2.26
CA GLY A 17 71.39 2.18 1.51
C GLY A 17 70.65 0.88 1.85
N THR A 18 69.59 0.93 2.67
CA THR A 18 68.71 -0.22 2.96
C THR A 18 67.32 -0.04 2.33
N PRO A 19 66.57 -1.12 2.04
CA PRO A 19 65.18 -1.03 1.57
C PRO A 19 64.21 -0.41 2.59
N LEU A 20 64.64 -0.18 3.83
CA LEU A 20 63.89 0.48 4.91
C LEU A 20 64.31 1.94 5.12
N ALA A 21 65.10 2.52 4.21
CA ALA A 21 65.54 3.91 4.32
C ALA A 21 64.33 4.86 4.36
N ARG A 22 64.26 5.65 5.43
CA ARG A 22 63.18 6.63 5.64
C ARG A 22 63.74 8.02 5.82
N VAL A 23 63.06 8.99 5.21
CA VAL A 23 63.43 10.40 5.32
C VAL A 23 62.49 11.06 6.30
N GLU A 24 63.06 11.53 7.41
CA GLU A 24 62.32 12.21 8.45
C GLU A 24 62.73 13.67 8.57
N ARG A 25 61.79 14.52 8.96
CA ARG A 25 62.05 15.93 9.26
C ARG A 25 62.05 16.16 10.75
N LEU A 26 63.11 16.80 11.27
CA LEU A 26 63.14 17.30 12.65
C LEU A 26 62.22 18.51 12.77
N LEU A 27 61.08 18.35 13.44
CA LEU A 27 60.08 19.40 13.59
C LEU A 27 60.40 20.33 14.75
N TRP A 28 60.77 19.77 15.90
CA TRP A 28 61.03 20.50 17.13
C TRP A 28 61.81 19.64 18.13
N VAL A 29 62.44 20.28 19.12
CA VAL A 29 63.09 19.60 20.25
C VAL A 29 62.45 20.15 21.52
N ASP A 30 61.85 19.27 22.32
CA ASP A 30 61.25 19.61 23.61
C ASP A 30 62.38 19.70 24.65
N PRO A 31 62.73 20.90 25.14
CA PRO A 31 63.81 21.06 26.09
C PRO A 31 63.45 20.55 27.49
N ALA A 32 62.15 20.50 27.83
CA ALA A 32 61.70 20.04 29.15
C ALA A 32 61.70 18.50 29.24
N LYS A 33 61.35 17.82 28.15
CA LYS A 33 61.30 16.35 28.08
C LYS A 33 62.54 15.71 27.45
N LEU A 34 63.47 16.50 26.92
CA LEU A 34 64.67 16.06 26.20
C LEU A 34 64.35 15.09 25.05
N VAL A 35 63.32 15.40 24.26
CA VAL A 35 62.90 14.59 23.09
C VAL A 35 62.94 15.42 21.79
N ALA A 36 63.34 14.79 20.69
CA ALA A 36 63.19 15.30 19.34
C ALA A 36 61.86 14.82 18.75
N ILE A 37 61.10 15.72 18.12
CA ILE A 37 59.86 15.40 17.41
C ILE A 37 60.16 15.35 15.92
N LEU A 38 59.87 14.22 15.31
CA LEU A 38 60.15 13.92 13.91
C LEU A 38 58.86 13.60 13.15
N ILE A 39 58.88 13.71 11.83
CA ILE A 39 57.81 13.18 10.96
C ILE A 39 58.40 12.57 9.70
N GLU A 40 57.87 11.41 9.32
CA GLU A 40 58.21 10.79 8.04
C GLU A 40 57.58 11.57 6.88
N VAL A 41 58.41 11.94 5.91
CA VAL A 41 58.05 12.94 4.89
C VAL A 41 57.25 12.32 3.73
N ARG A 42 57.46 11.04 3.43
CA ARG A 42 56.87 10.36 2.27
C ARG A 42 55.54 9.65 2.55
N GLY A 43 55.24 9.27 3.79
CA GLY A 43 54.00 8.57 4.08
C GLY A 43 52.74 9.44 4.03
N ALA A 44 51.70 8.91 3.37
CA ALA A 44 50.41 9.57 3.16
C ALA A 44 49.56 9.72 4.44
N HIS A 45 49.92 8.99 5.50
CA HIS A 45 49.23 8.96 6.79
C HIS A 45 50.16 9.14 7.99
N SER A 46 51.43 9.49 7.74
CA SER A 46 52.44 9.64 8.78
C SER A 46 52.04 10.73 9.77
N ARG A 47 52.34 10.46 11.03
CA ARG A 47 52.13 11.37 12.15
C ARG A 47 53.49 11.73 12.72
N GLU A 48 53.56 12.89 13.36
CA GLU A 48 54.73 13.20 14.16
C GLU A 48 54.88 12.20 15.32
N HIS A 49 56.13 11.90 15.65
CA HIS A 49 56.50 10.97 16.72
C HIS A 49 57.72 11.51 17.47
N SER A 50 57.89 11.12 18.73
CA SER A 50 58.96 11.60 19.60
C SER A 50 60.04 10.53 19.79
N VAL A 51 61.30 10.94 19.72
CA VAL A 51 62.47 10.11 20.06
C VAL A 51 63.31 10.84 21.11
N PRO A 52 64.05 10.15 21.99
CA PRO A 52 64.98 10.82 22.90
C PRO A 52 65.97 11.69 22.12
N TYR A 53 66.13 12.95 22.52
CA TYR A 53 66.98 13.91 21.81
C TYR A 53 68.43 13.41 21.75
N ARG A 54 68.90 12.74 22.82
CA ARG A 54 70.22 12.12 22.86
C ARG A 54 70.39 11.05 21.79
N THR A 55 69.42 10.17 21.61
CA THR A 55 69.45 9.13 20.56
C THR A 55 69.53 9.76 19.18
N PHE A 56 68.69 10.76 18.91
CA PHE A 56 68.73 11.48 17.63
C PHE A 56 70.05 12.22 17.41
N TYR A 57 70.58 12.87 18.45
CA TYR A 57 71.87 13.55 18.41
C TYR A 57 73.01 12.58 18.11
N ASP A 58 73.05 11.45 18.81
CA ASP A 58 74.04 10.38 18.61
C ASP A 58 73.92 9.81 17.20
N ASP A 59 72.70 9.62 16.67
CA ASP A 59 72.48 9.16 15.30
C ASP A 59 73.04 10.11 14.24
N VAL A 60 72.88 11.42 14.44
CA VAL A 60 73.46 12.44 13.54
C VAL A 60 74.98 12.52 13.71
N ALA A 61 75.48 12.47 14.95
CA ALA A 61 76.91 12.57 15.26
C ALA A 61 77.71 11.35 14.73
N HIS A 62 77.11 10.15 14.78
CA HIS A 62 77.71 8.91 14.29
C HIS A 62 77.40 8.62 12.82
N GLY A 63 76.57 9.44 12.15
CA GLY A 63 76.29 9.35 10.72
C GLY A 63 75.32 8.24 10.31
N THR A 64 74.57 7.67 11.26
CA THR A 64 73.45 6.75 11.01
C THR A 64 72.19 7.48 10.54
N ALA A 65 72.08 8.77 10.89
CA ALA A 65 71.15 9.73 10.31
C ALA A 65 71.92 10.80 9.52
N ARG A 66 71.74 10.85 8.20
CA ARG A 66 72.46 11.79 7.33
C ARG A 66 71.59 12.97 6.92
N PRO A 67 72.06 14.23 7.02
CA PRO A 67 71.29 15.37 6.57
C PRO A 67 71.06 15.30 5.04
N VAL A 68 69.83 15.61 4.61
CA VAL A 68 69.43 15.67 3.19
C VAL A 68 69.14 17.11 2.83
N GLU A 69 69.85 17.65 1.84
CA GLU A 69 69.69 19.06 1.44
C GLU A 69 68.41 19.31 0.63
N GLU A 70 68.03 18.40 -0.29
CA GLU A 70 66.84 18.56 -1.12
C GLU A 70 66.09 17.24 -1.35
N LEU A 71 64.75 17.29 -1.29
CA LEU A 71 63.86 16.22 -1.76
C LEU A 71 63.21 16.66 -3.09
N PRO A 72 63.42 15.93 -4.21
CA PRO A 72 62.84 16.28 -5.51
C PRO A 72 61.32 16.46 -5.48
N GLU A 73 60.62 15.64 -4.68
CA GLU A 73 59.15 15.63 -4.53
C GLU A 73 58.58 16.93 -3.91
N PHE A 74 59.40 17.67 -3.14
CA PHE A 74 59.00 18.91 -2.47
C PHE A 74 59.63 20.16 -3.08
N LYS A 75 60.52 20.01 -4.07
CA LYS A 75 61.23 21.11 -4.74
C LYS A 75 60.29 22.18 -5.29
N TYR A 76 59.09 21.79 -5.75
CA TYR A 76 58.05 22.72 -6.19
C TYR A 76 57.54 23.65 -5.07
N LEU A 77 57.32 23.11 -3.87
CA LEU A 77 56.78 23.89 -2.75
C LEU A 77 57.87 24.75 -2.07
N MET A 78 59.14 24.52 -2.41
CA MET A 78 60.29 25.27 -1.88
C MET A 78 60.65 26.49 -2.73
N GLN A 79 59.94 26.73 -3.85
CA GLN A 79 60.10 27.88 -4.72
C GLN A 79 59.65 29.19 -4.03
N PRO A 80 60.18 30.36 -4.44
CA PRO A 80 59.71 31.65 -3.96
C PRO A 80 58.26 31.93 -4.38
N ASP A 81 57.59 32.84 -3.68
CA ASP A 81 56.16 33.17 -3.92
C ASP A 81 55.88 33.60 -5.38
N ALA A 82 56.84 34.27 -6.01
CA ALA A 82 56.78 34.67 -7.43
C ALA A 82 56.63 33.48 -8.40
N SER A 83 56.93 32.26 -7.98
CA SER A 83 56.79 31.03 -8.77
C SER A 83 55.38 30.43 -8.72
N PHE A 84 54.46 31.00 -7.94
CA PHE A 84 53.07 30.55 -7.83
C PHE A 84 52.08 31.58 -8.39
N SER A 85 50.94 31.11 -8.88
CA SER A 85 49.89 32.03 -9.36
C SER A 85 49.26 32.83 -8.21
N PRO A 86 48.74 34.05 -8.47
CA PRO A 86 48.05 34.85 -7.46
C PRO A 86 46.92 34.09 -6.75
N THR A 87 46.19 33.23 -7.47
CA THR A 87 45.15 32.37 -6.91
C THR A 87 45.70 31.34 -5.93
N GLN A 88 46.86 30.74 -6.23
CA GLN A 88 47.50 29.77 -5.33
C GLN A 88 48.05 30.42 -4.06
N ILE A 89 48.59 31.64 -4.18
CA ILE A 89 49.03 32.46 -3.06
C ILE A 89 47.83 32.82 -2.19
N ARG A 90 46.74 33.32 -2.78
CA ARG A 90 45.49 33.61 -2.07
C ARG A 90 44.93 32.38 -1.35
N GLU A 91 44.83 31.22 -2.02
CA GLU A 91 44.36 29.98 -1.38
C GLU A 91 45.26 29.53 -0.22
N ARG A 92 46.58 29.72 -0.34
CA ARG A 92 47.53 29.45 0.75
C ARG A 92 47.26 30.38 1.91
N ASP A 93 47.14 31.67 1.65
CA ASP A 93 46.96 32.71 2.67
C ASP A 93 45.61 32.55 3.39
N ASP A 94 44.54 32.21 2.66
CA ASP A 94 43.25 31.88 3.25
C ASP A 94 43.33 30.63 4.16
N ARG A 95 44.08 29.60 3.75
CA ARG A 95 44.34 28.40 4.59
C ARG A 95 45.22 28.72 5.80
N CYS A 96 46.21 29.60 5.64
CA CYS A 96 47.04 30.10 6.73
C CYS A 96 46.19 30.86 7.75
N ALA A 97 45.35 31.79 7.30
CA ALA A 97 44.43 32.55 8.15
C ALA A 97 43.43 31.64 8.88
N ALA A 98 42.90 30.62 8.21
CA ALA A 98 42.02 29.63 8.84
C ALA A 98 42.72 28.81 9.95
N MET A 99 44.05 28.67 9.88
CA MET A 99 44.87 27.95 10.86
C MET A 99 45.63 28.88 11.82
N GLU A 100 45.46 30.19 11.72
CA GLU A 100 46.23 31.21 12.46
C GLU A 100 46.12 31.00 13.97
N ALA A 101 44.91 30.80 14.49
CA ALA A 101 44.67 30.52 15.90
C ALA A 101 45.40 29.26 16.40
N PHE A 102 45.61 28.26 15.52
CA PHE A 102 46.40 27.09 15.87
C PHE A 102 47.90 27.38 15.83
N PHE A 103 48.38 28.19 14.88
CA PHE A 103 49.79 28.57 14.79
C PHE A 103 50.25 29.52 15.89
N ALA A 104 49.34 30.30 16.47
CA ALA A 104 49.61 31.19 17.59
C ALA A 104 49.95 30.44 18.90
N GLU A 105 49.54 29.17 19.03
CA GLU A 105 49.83 28.35 20.21
C GLU A 105 51.30 27.88 20.23
N PRO A 106 51.91 27.78 21.42
CA PRO A 106 53.30 27.42 21.54
C PRO A 106 53.54 25.94 21.15
N PRO A 107 54.74 25.57 20.65
CA PRO A 107 55.04 24.24 20.11
C PRO A 107 54.64 23.07 21.01
N GLU A 108 54.78 23.22 22.34
CA GLU A 108 54.45 22.22 23.35
C GLU A 108 53.00 21.74 23.23
N LYS A 109 52.07 22.67 22.98
CA LYS A 109 50.64 22.39 22.79
C LYS A 109 50.30 21.89 21.39
N ARG A 110 51.05 22.35 20.37
CA ARG A 110 50.85 21.94 18.97
C ARG A 110 51.26 20.49 18.71
N PHE A 111 52.27 20.01 19.42
CA PHE A 111 52.77 18.64 19.31
C PHE A 111 52.17 17.67 20.33
N ASP A 112 51.47 18.15 21.36
CA ASP A 112 50.65 17.30 22.22
C ASP A 112 49.39 16.80 21.48
N PRO A 113 49.16 15.48 21.33
CA PRO A 113 48.04 14.96 20.56
C PRO A 113 46.66 15.36 21.11
N CYS A 114 46.51 15.45 22.43
CA CYS A 114 45.26 15.75 23.11
C CYS A 114 44.93 17.25 22.98
N GLU A 115 45.89 18.12 23.28
CA GLU A 115 45.70 19.58 23.19
C GLU A 115 45.48 20.03 21.74
N ARG A 116 46.26 19.52 20.78
CA ARG A 116 46.02 19.76 19.35
C ARG A 116 44.62 19.32 18.91
N ALA A 117 44.15 18.16 19.36
CA ALA A 117 42.82 17.68 19.01
C ALA A 117 41.71 18.59 19.54
N LYS A 118 41.91 19.22 20.71
CA LYS A 118 41.01 20.25 21.27
C LYS A 118 41.05 21.53 20.42
N LEU A 119 42.24 22.02 20.08
CA LEU A 119 42.42 23.23 19.24
C LEU A 119 41.75 23.08 17.87
N PHE A 120 41.92 21.93 17.19
CA PHE A 120 41.24 21.68 15.92
C PHE A 120 39.73 21.59 16.07
N SER A 121 39.23 21.02 17.17
CA SER A 121 37.80 21.02 17.46
C SER A 121 37.27 22.45 17.64
N GLN A 122 37.99 23.32 18.36
CA GLN A 122 37.63 24.72 18.56
C GLN A 122 37.61 25.53 17.24
N ILE A 123 38.59 25.33 16.36
CA ILE A 123 38.64 25.98 15.03
C ILE A 123 37.43 25.55 14.19
N THR A 124 37.05 24.27 14.25
CA THR A 124 35.88 23.75 13.53
C THR A 124 34.54 24.09 14.19
N ALA A 125 34.53 24.59 15.43
CA ALA A 125 33.33 24.94 16.18
C ALA A 125 32.77 26.34 15.84
N ARG A 126 33.44 27.12 14.98
CA ARG A 126 32.93 28.40 14.48
C ARG A 126 31.61 28.20 13.69
N LYS A 127 30.61 29.06 13.93
CA LYS A 127 29.30 29.03 13.23
C LYS A 127 29.51 29.10 11.71
N SER A 128 28.69 28.36 10.96
CA SER A 128 28.73 28.28 9.49
C SER A 128 27.40 28.66 8.87
N SER A 129 27.25 29.92 8.45
CA SER A 129 26.32 30.34 7.39
C SER A 129 26.43 31.85 7.16
N PHE A 130 26.11 32.27 5.94
CA PHE A 130 25.69 33.64 5.64
C PHE A 130 24.49 34.03 6.52
N THR A 131 24.33 35.32 6.79
CA THR A 131 23.13 35.88 7.42
C THR A 131 21.93 35.78 6.47
N ASP A 132 20.70 35.78 7.00
CA ASP A 132 19.52 35.62 6.14
C ASP A 132 19.31 36.86 5.21
N GLU A 133 19.80 38.04 5.59
CA GLU A 133 19.84 39.26 4.76
C GLU A 133 20.80 39.11 3.55
N GLU A 134 21.97 38.49 3.74
CA GLU A 134 22.91 38.17 2.65
C GLU A 134 22.37 37.07 1.70
N ILE A 135 21.46 36.23 2.19
CA ILE A 135 20.77 35.21 1.38
C ILE A 135 19.65 35.85 0.56
N GLU A 136 18.96 36.86 1.10
CA GLU A 136 17.93 37.63 0.38
C GLU A 136 18.49 38.42 -0.81
N GLU A 137 19.66 39.05 -0.67
CA GLU A 137 20.32 39.71 -1.81
C GLU A 137 20.75 38.74 -2.92
N LEU A 138 21.08 37.48 -2.58
CA LEU A 138 21.49 36.43 -3.53
C LEU A 138 20.30 35.69 -4.17
N THR A 139 19.06 35.89 -3.69
CA THR A 139 17.87 35.16 -4.13
C THR A 139 17.00 35.89 -5.16
N ASP A 140 17.48 37.00 -5.75
CA ASP A 140 16.87 37.55 -6.97
C ASP A 140 16.75 36.43 -8.05
N PRO A 141 15.53 36.06 -8.47
CA PRO A 141 15.30 34.98 -9.43
C PRO A 141 16.06 35.15 -10.74
N LYS A 142 16.35 36.41 -11.15
CA LYS A 142 17.13 36.70 -12.35
C LYS A 142 18.62 36.41 -12.16
N LEU A 143 19.17 36.61 -10.97
CA LEU A 143 20.55 36.24 -10.63
C LEU A 143 20.71 34.73 -10.43
N ILE A 144 19.69 34.05 -9.90
CA ILE A 144 19.68 32.58 -9.78
C ILE A 144 19.81 31.93 -11.16
N GLN A 145 19.08 32.36 -12.19
CA GLN A 145 19.19 31.81 -13.54
C GLN A 145 20.59 32.00 -14.16
N ILE A 146 21.26 33.11 -13.87
CA ILE A 146 22.63 33.40 -14.35
C ILE A 146 23.67 32.55 -13.58
N LEU A 147 23.36 32.14 -12.35
CA LEU A 147 24.27 31.46 -11.43
C LEU A 147 23.97 29.95 -11.24
N ILE A 148 23.01 29.35 -11.95
CA ILE A 148 22.74 27.90 -11.90
C ILE A 148 24.00 27.05 -12.21
N PRO A 149 24.81 27.35 -13.24
CA PRO A 149 26.07 26.62 -13.45
C PRO A 149 27.10 26.87 -12.33
N ARG A 150 26.91 27.96 -11.57
CA ARG A 150 27.82 28.43 -10.52
C ARG A 150 27.54 27.80 -9.14
N LEU A 151 26.29 27.44 -8.86
CA LEU A 151 25.85 26.91 -7.56
C LEU A 151 26.27 25.45 -7.30
N ASP A 152 26.53 24.65 -8.35
CA ASP A 152 26.93 23.24 -8.20
C ASP A 152 28.25 23.00 -7.43
N SER A 153 29.11 24.03 -7.35
CA SER A 153 30.37 23.92 -6.61
C SER A 153 30.26 24.40 -5.14
N LEU A 154 29.20 25.13 -4.80
CA LEU A 154 28.87 25.51 -3.44
C LEU A 154 28.00 24.39 -2.88
N ARG A 155 28.50 23.64 -1.88
CA ARG A 155 27.75 22.53 -1.27
C ARG A 155 26.50 23.07 -0.57
N LEU A 156 25.37 23.10 -1.27
CA LEU A 156 24.07 23.39 -0.71
C LEU A 156 23.62 22.23 0.21
N LYS A 157 23.12 22.56 1.39
CA LYS A 157 22.34 21.65 2.25
C LYS A 157 21.10 22.42 2.68
N ASN A 158 19.91 21.92 2.31
CA ASN A 158 18.62 22.57 2.56
C ASN A 158 18.52 24.00 1.98
N GLY A 159 19.03 24.23 0.76
CA GLY A 159 18.88 25.52 0.07
C GLY A 159 19.78 26.67 0.54
N LYS A 160 20.65 26.46 1.54
CA LYS A 160 21.60 27.50 2.01
C LYS A 160 23.02 27.29 1.46
N VAL A 161 23.65 28.38 1.01
CA VAL A 161 25.05 28.42 0.54
C VAL A 161 26.00 28.18 1.71
N ARG A 162 26.93 27.22 1.60
CA ARG A 162 27.99 27.02 2.60
C ARG A 162 29.16 27.97 2.37
N ASN A 163 29.77 28.40 3.48
CA ASN A 163 31.03 29.13 3.53
C ASN A 163 32.07 28.51 2.56
N PRO A 164 32.73 29.31 1.70
CA PRO A 164 33.59 28.83 0.61
C PRO A 164 34.77 27.94 1.05
N LEU A 165 35.14 27.92 2.32
CA LEU A 165 36.16 27.00 2.86
C LEU A 165 35.57 26.15 4.00
N HIS A 166 34.71 25.17 3.67
CA HIS A 166 34.28 24.15 4.63
C HIS A 166 35.43 23.17 4.95
N ILE A 167 36.40 23.60 5.77
CA ILE A 167 37.50 22.77 6.24
C ILE A 167 37.01 21.99 7.48
N ASN A 168 36.73 20.69 7.32
CA ASN A 168 36.41 19.83 8.47
C ASN A 168 37.69 19.39 9.21
N LYS A 169 37.52 18.81 10.42
CA LYS A 169 38.62 18.35 11.27
C LYS A 169 39.61 17.45 10.51
N GLY A 170 39.12 16.54 9.67
CA GLY A 170 39.96 15.66 8.84
C GLY A 170 40.78 16.42 7.80
N THR A 171 40.23 17.47 7.18
CA THR A 171 40.95 18.34 6.26
C THR A 171 42.01 19.16 6.97
N LEU A 172 41.74 19.68 8.18
CA LEU A 172 42.75 20.38 8.99
C LEU A 172 43.95 19.48 9.33
N TYR A 173 43.71 18.24 9.76
CA TYR A 173 44.81 17.29 9.98
C TYR A 173 45.62 17.01 8.72
N LYS A 174 44.96 16.89 7.56
CA LYS A 174 45.67 16.69 6.28
C LYS A 174 46.54 17.89 5.91
N LEU A 175 46.03 19.11 6.07
CA LEU A 175 46.76 20.35 5.79
C LEU A 175 47.92 20.54 6.77
N TYR A 176 47.68 20.31 8.06
CA TYR A 176 48.70 20.36 9.11
C TYR A 176 49.83 19.36 8.86
N ARG A 177 49.51 18.09 8.61
CA ARG A 177 50.51 17.06 8.27
C ARG A 177 51.35 17.50 7.07
N ARG A 178 50.70 17.99 6.02
CA ARG A 178 51.40 18.41 4.80
C ARG A 178 52.32 19.60 5.05
N LEU A 179 51.91 20.56 5.87
CA LEU A 179 52.76 21.65 6.33
C LEU A 179 54.00 21.12 7.05
N LEU A 180 53.83 20.19 8.00
CA LEU A 180 54.94 19.58 8.74
C LEU A 180 55.91 18.84 7.82
N GLN A 181 55.41 18.05 6.88
CA GLN A 181 56.23 17.31 5.91
C GLN A 181 57.06 18.27 5.02
N CYS A 182 56.48 19.42 4.66
CA CYS A 182 57.14 20.42 3.81
C CYS A 182 58.08 21.37 4.57
N GLY A 183 57.92 21.54 5.88
CA GLY A 183 58.75 22.42 6.70
C GLY A 183 58.65 23.92 6.36
N LYS A 184 57.69 24.33 5.52
CA LYS A 184 57.46 25.72 5.06
C LYS A 184 55.97 25.99 4.81
N ILE A 185 55.59 27.28 4.86
CA ILE A 185 54.20 27.77 4.64
C ILE A 185 53.59 27.39 3.28
N ASN A 186 54.43 27.22 2.26
CA ASN A 186 54.00 26.83 0.91
C ASN A 186 53.46 25.40 0.85
N GLY A 187 53.62 24.58 1.90
CA GLY A 187 52.97 23.27 2.04
C GLY A 187 51.43 23.31 1.95
N LEU A 188 50.83 24.48 2.17
CA LEU A 188 49.38 24.70 2.07
C LEU A 188 48.91 25.05 0.65
N ILE A 189 49.80 25.21 -0.33
CA ILE A 189 49.45 25.43 -1.74
C ILE A 189 48.86 24.15 -2.35
N SER A 190 47.82 24.26 -3.19
CA SER A 190 47.24 23.10 -3.90
C SER A 190 48.24 22.49 -4.91
N LEU A 191 48.39 21.16 -4.92
CA LEU A 191 49.18 20.43 -5.94
C LEU A 191 48.47 20.32 -7.30
N ARG A 192 47.39 21.07 -7.50
CA ARG A 192 46.63 21.13 -8.76
C ARG A 192 46.82 22.51 -9.38
N HIS A 193 47.87 22.64 -10.21
CA HIS A 193 48.32 23.88 -10.86
C HIS A 193 47.30 24.59 -11.78
N LYS A 194 46.15 23.97 -12.08
CA LYS A 194 45.07 24.53 -12.92
C LYS A 194 43.70 24.37 -12.29
N ALA A 195 43.58 24.63 -10.99
CA ALA A 195 42.30 24.70 -10.30
C ALA A 195 41.54 25.99 -10.68
N GLY A 196 41.16 26.10 -11.95
CA GLY A 196 40.15 27.02 -12.46
C GLY A 196 38.82 26.27 -12.67
N TRP A 197 37.73 27.01 -12.64
CA TRP A 197 36.34 26.55 -12.64
C TRP A 197 35.79 26.28 -14.06
N HIS A 198 34.71 25.49 -14.13
CA HIS A 198 34.10 24.99 -15.36
C HIS A 198 32.99 25.92 -15.88
N THR A 199 33.08 26.41 -17.11
CA THR A 199 31.90 26.84 -17.88
C THR A 199 32.02 26.68 -19.40
N GLU A 200 33.20 26.41 -19.95
CA GLU A 200 33.32 26.19 -21.40
C GLU A 200 33.76 24.75 -21.69
N ASN A 201 32.93 24.05 -22.45
CA ASN A 201 33.22 22.74 -23.00
C ASN A 201 34.59 22.79 -23.71
N ARG A 202 35.60 22.15 -23.13
CA ARG A 202 36.92 21.92 -23.77
C ARG A 202 36.81 20.89 -24.91
N LEU A 203 35.90 21.12 -25.85
CA LEU A 203 35.79 20.34 -27.09
C LEU A 203 36.76 20.81 -28.18
N THR A 204 37.60 21.81 -27.90
CA THR A 204 38.45 22.43 -28.92
C THR A 204 39.91 22.56 -28.47
N HIS A 205 40.60 21.45 -28.18
CA HIS A 205 42.06 21.42 -28.28
C HIS A 205 42.55 20.06 -28.80
N SER A 206 43.66 20.11 -29.55
CA SER A 206 44.25 19.11 -30.44
C SER A 206 44.26 17.64 -29.96
N PRO A 207 44.42 16.66 -30.87
CA PRO A 207 44.20 15.22 -30.61
C PRO A 207 45.10 14.59 -29.54
N THR A 208 46.21 15.23 -29.16
CA THR A 208 47.38 14.55 -28.57
C THR A 208 47.49 14.60 -27.03
N LYS A 209 46.51 15.16 -26.29
CA LYS A 209 46.63 15.32 -24.83
C LYS A 209 45.37 14.88 -24.08
N LYS A 210 45.52 14.08 -23.03
CA LYS A 210 44.43 13.64 -22.14
C LYS A 210 43.66 14.84 -21.59
N LEU A 211 42.34 14.86 -21.78
CA LEU A 211 41.47 15.91 -21.28
C LEU A 211 41.14 15.68 -19.80
N GLY A 212 41.68 16.51 -18.92
CA GLY A 212 41.46 16.43 -17.47
C GLY A 212 42.51 17.16 -16.64
N ARG A 213 42.31 17.25 -15.33
CA ARG A 213 43.28 17.87 -14.41
C ARG A 213 44.43 16.89 -14.13
N SER A 214 45.64 17.19 -14.62
CA SER A 214 46.84 16.45 -14.22
C SER A 214 47.33 16.88 -12.84
N TRP A 215 47.77 15.91 -12.04
CA TRP A 215 48.52 16.19 -10.81
C TRP A 215 49.97 16.56 -11.17
N ILE A 216 50.59 17.46 -10.42
CA ILE A 216 51.88 18.09 -10.81
C ILE A 216 53.04 17.07 -10.86
N GLY A 217 52.98 15.95 -10.14
CA GLY A 217 53.97 14.87 -10.22
C GLY A 217 53.60 13.71 -11.16
N ALA A 218 52.57 13.85 -11.99
CA ALA A 218 52.26 12.87 -13.03
C ALA A 218 53.40 12.87 -14.07
N THR A 219 53.89 11.68 -14.44
CA THR A 219 54.87 11.50 -15.51
C THR A 219 54.31 11.98 -16.85
N ASP A 220 55.16 12.20 -17.85
CA ASP A 220 54.67 12.58 -19.17
C ASP A 220 53.84 11.47 -19.84
N GLU A 221 54.08 10.22 -19.46
CA GLU A 221 53.29 9.05 -19.85
C GLU A 221 51.88 9.06 -19.21
N ASP A 222 51.78 9.36 -17.91
CA ASP A 222 50.49 9.53 -17.19
C ASP A 222 49.63 10.67 -17.75
N ARG A 223 50.30 11.69 -18.30
CA ARG A 223 49.66 12.86 -18.92
C ARG A 223 49.14 12.56 -20.34
N GLN A 224 49.66 11.52 -20.98
CA GLN A 224 49.29 11.12 -22.34
C GLN A 224 48.33 9.91 -22.38
N THR A 225 48.33 9.05 -21.36
CA THR A 225 47.54 7.81 -21.31
C THR A 225 46.18 7.97 -20.63
N GLY A 226 45.08 7.68 -21.33
CA GLY A 226 43.74 7.53 -20.74
C GLY A 226 42.57 7.84 -21.68
N PHE A 227 41.41 7.27 -21.37
CA PHE A 227 40.24 7.32 -22.25
C PHE A 227 39.72 8.73 -22.45
N ARG A 228 39.59 9.15 -23.71
CA ARG A 228 39.09 10.47 -24.11
C ARG A 228 37.64 10.36 -24.53
N VAL A 229 36.77 11.17 -23.92
CA VAL A 229 35.39 11.33 -24.40
C VAL A 229 35.39 12.30 -25.59
N THR A 230 34.99 11.82 -26.76
CA THR A 230 34.84 12.56 -28.02
C THR A 230 33.39 12.53 -28.46
N ALA A 231 33.01 13.36 -29.44
CA ALA A 231 31.65 13.33 -29.99
C ALA A 231 31.28 11.95 -30.56
N ASP A 232 32.26 11.20 -31.08
CA ASP A 232 32.02 9.89 -31.71
C ASP A 232 31.79 8.76 -30.69
N ASN A 233 32.46 8.82 -29.53
CA ASN A 233 32.34 7.77 -28.52
C ASN A 233 31.40 8.13 -27.35
N GLU A 234 31.02 9.41 -27.20
CA GLU A 234 30.05 9.84 -26.19
C GLU A 234 28.70 9.11 -26.34
N PRO A 235 28.13 8.88 -27.55
CA PRO A 235 26.93 8.06 -27.73
C PRO A 235 27.09 6.62 -27.24
N ILE A 236 28.28 6.02 -27.40
CA ILE A 236 28.57 4.68 -26.89
C ILE A 236 28.52 4.67 -25.36
N LEU A 237 29.08 5.71 -24.71
CA LEU A 237 29.00 5.86 -23.26
C LEU A 237 27.57 6.07 -22.76
N VAL A 238 26.76 6.81 -23.51
CA VAL A 238 25.33 6.98 -23.22
C VAL A 238 24.62 5.63 -23.32
N ASN A 239 24.86 4.85 -24.38
CA ASN A 239 24.27 3.52 -24.57
C ASN A 239 24.67 2.53 -23.45
N ILE A 240 25.92 2.55 -23.00
CA ILE A 240 26.34 1.76 -21.83
C ILE A 240 25.58 2.22 -20.56
N GLY A 241 25.39 3.53 -20.40
CA GLY A 241 24.57 4.10 -19.35
C GLY A 241 23.10 3.65 -19.42
N ILE A 242 22.52 3.63 -20.61
CA ILE A 242 21.15 3.17 -20.89
C ILE A 242 21.03 1.67 -20.55
N MET A 243 21.94 0.83 -21.06
CA MET A 243 21.99 -0.59 -20.75
C MET A 243 21.99 -0.88 -19.24
N PHE A 244 22.61 -0.01 -18.45
CA PHE A 244 22.69 -0.15 -17.00
C PHE A 244 21.49 0.45 -16.23
N HIS A 245 21.13 1.69 -16.56
CA HIS A 245 20.11 2.44 -15.82
C HIS A 245 18.70 2.07 -16.24
N GLU A 246 18.54 1.55 -17.44
CA GLU A 246 17.26 1.49 -18.15
C GLU A 246 16.89 0.07 -18.56
N THR A 247 17.85 -0.76 -18.93
CA THR A 247 17.60 -2.16 -19.30
C THR A 247 17.64 -3.09 -18.08
N ARG A 248 16.63 -3.97 -17.94
CA ARG A 248 16.63 -5.05 -16.95
C ARG A 248 16.94 -6.37 -17.64
N VAL A 249 18.04 -7.02 -17.25
CA VAL A 249 18.35 -8.39 -17.71
C VAL A 249 17.72 -9.36 -16.72
N GLY A 250 16.71 -10.13 -17.16
CA GLY A 250 16.01 -11.10 -16.31
C GLY A 250 15.31 -10.48 -15.08
N GLY A 251 14.93 -9.20 -15.14
CA GLY A 251 14.29 -8.49 -14.03
C GLY A 251 15.24 -7.96 -12.94
N ILE A 252 16.53 -8.27 -13.02
CA ILE A 252 17.54 -7.87 -12.03
C ILE A 252 18.35 -6.68 -12.56
N LYS A 253 18.59 -5.70 -11.68
CA LYS A 253 19.49 -4.58 -11.96
C LYS A 253 20.93 -5.00 -11.67
N PRO A 254 21.86 -4.99 -12.65
CA PRO A 254 23.26 -5.27 -12.37
C PRO A 254 23.84 -4.23 -11.38
N ASN A 255 24.83 -4.63 -10.59
CA ASN A 255 25.58 -3.66 -9.78
C ASN A 255 26.47 -2.80 -10.68
N TRP A 256 26.89 -1.62 -10.20
CA TRP A 256 27.62 -0.66 -11.04
C TRP A 256 28.93 -1.22 -11.62
N PRO A 257 29.81 -1.90 -10.84
CA PRO A 257 31.00 -2.54 -11.39
C PRO A 257 30.70 -3.50 -12.54
N ASP A 258 29.69 -4.36 -12.39
CA ASP A 258 29.32 -5.35 -13.39
C ASP A 258 28.72 -4.72 -14.64
N GLY A 259 27.90 -3.67 -14.50
CA GLY A 259 27.33 -2.95 -15.63
C GLY A 259 28.38 -2.25 -16.48
N VAL A 260 29.39 -1.63 -15.85
CA VAL A 260 30.51 -1.02 -16.57
C VAL A 260 31.33 -2.09 -17.29
N ARG A 261 31.60 -3.21 -16.63
CA ARG A 261 32.35 -4.33 -17.23
C ARG A 261 31.63 -4.88 -18.46
N LEU A 262 30.35 -5.22 -18.34
CA LEU A 262 29.54 -5.74 -19.45
C LEU A 262 29.43 -4.74 -20.61
N GLY A 263 29.26 -3.45 -20.31
CA GLY A 263 29.25 -2.42 -21.35
C GLY A 263 30.61 -2.25 -22.04
N GLN A 264 31.70 -2.34 -21.28
CA GLN A 264 33.04 -2.34 -21.87
C GLN A 264 33.27 -3.57 -22.76
N GLU A 265 32.88 -4.76 -22.30
CA GLU A 265 32.96 -6.01 -23.09
C GLU A 265 32.14 -5.92 -24.38
N ALA A 266 30.94 -5.35 -24.32
CA ALA A 266 30.02 -5.27 -25.47
C ALA A 266 30.47 -4.26 -26.53
N PHE A 267 31.01 -3.10 -26.13
CA PHE A 267 31.25 -2.00 -27.06
C PHE A 267 32.73 -1.72 -27.35
N PHE A 268 33.65 -2.23 -26.54
CA PHE A 268 35.09 -1.95 -26.68
C PHE A 268 35.94 -3.19 -26.90
N SER A 269 35.39 -4.40 -26.89
CA SER A 269 36.15 -5.61 -27.24
C SER A 269 36.60 -5.58 -28.71
N LYS A 270 37.82 -6.04 -28.96
CA LYS A 270 38.43 -6.14 -30.31
C LYS A 270 38.14 -7.49 -30.99
N GLY A 271 37.26 -8.30 -30.42
CA GLY A 271 36.96 -9.67 -30.84
C GLY A 271 37.01 -10.64 -29.66
N PHE A 272 37.27 -11.92 -29.93
CA PHE A 272 37.43 -12.97 -28.92
C PHE A 272 38.77 -13.67 -29.07
N LYS A 273 39.46 -13.90 -27.95
CA LYS A 273 40.57 -14.85 -27.83
C LYS A 273 40.05 -16.15 -27.26
N PHE A 274 40.59 -17.27 -27.70
CA PHE A 274 40.19 -18.59 -27.19
C PHE A 274 41.25 -19.09 -26.20
N GLU A 275 40.84 -19.37 -24.97
CA GLU A 275 41.62 -20.18 -24.03
C GLU A 275 40.96 -21.56 -23.95
N GLY A 276 41.54 -22.55 -24.64
CA GLY A 276 40.88 -23.83 -24.89
C GLY A 276 39.65 -23.65 -25.80
N ASP A 277 38.50 -24.17 -25.38
CA ASP A 277 37.22 -24.05 -26.10
C ASP A 277 36.38 -22.84 -25.64
N VAL A 278 36.90 -21.99 -24.76
CA VAL A 278 36.16 -20.86 -24.18
C VAL A 278 36.51 -19.55 -24.89
N PRO A 279 35.54 -18.86 -25.53
CA PRO A 279 35.76 -17.53 -26.09
C PRO A 279 35.79 -16.47 -25.00
N ILE A 280 36.90 -15.76 -24.88
CA ILE A 280 37.13 -14.65 -23.94
C ILE A 280 37.19 -13.34 -24.74
N PRO A 281 36.42 -12.29 -24.40
CA PRO A 281 36.51 -11.00 -25.08
C PRO A 281 37.95 -10.44 -25.06
N ASP A 282 38.48 -10.09 -26.23
CA ASP A 282 39.80 -9.46 -26.34
C ASP A 282 39.69 -7.99 -25.98
N MET A 283 39.99 -7.68 -24.72
CA MET A 283 39.82 -6.34 -24.19
C MET A 283 41.02 -5.44 -24.52
N PRO A 284 40.76 -4.16 -24.90
CA PRO A 284 41.80 -3.17 -25.08
C PRO A 284 42.46 -2.78 -23.75
N SER A 285 43.56 -2.05 -23.84
CA SER A 285 44.30 -1.63 -22.63
C SER A 285 43.45 -0.72 -21.74
N ALA A 286 43.75 -0.66 -20.43
CA ALA A 286 42.98 0.13 -19.48
C ALA A 286 42.92 1.64 -19.81
N SER A 287 43.89 2.16 -20.58
CA SER A 287 43.90 3.54 -21.08
C SER A 287 42.93 3.78 -22.24
N GLU A 288 42.48 2.72 -22.91
CA GLU A 288 41.50 2.74 -24.01
C GLU A 288 40.07 2.42 -23.54
N LEU A 289 39.85 2.24 -22.24
CA LEU A 289 38.53 1.94 -21.67
C LEU A 289 37.95 3.13 -20.89
N PRO A 290 36.66 3.45 -21.05
CA PRO A 290 36.02 4.53 -20.31
C PRO A 290 35.94 4.21 -18.83
N SER A 291 36.20 5.22 -18.00
CA SER A 291 35.95 5.11 -16.57
C SER A 291 34.46 5.16 -16.24
N ARG A 292 34.09 4.55 -15.10
CA ARG A 292 32.76 4.67 -14.47
C ARG A 292 32.20 6.09 -14.52
N TRP A 293 33.02 7.07 -14.14
CA TRP A 293 32.60 8.47 -14.06
C TRP A 293 32.30 9.08 -15.43
N GLN A 294 33.02 8.68 -16.47
CA GLN A 294 32.80 9.17 -17.83
C GLN A 294 31.48 8.63 -18.40
N ILE A 295 31.21 7.33 -18.20
CA ILE A 295 29.93 6.71 -18.55
C ILE A 295 28.78 7.41 -17.82
N GLN A 296 28.90 7.53 -16.49
CA GLN A 296 27.88 8.16 -15.65
C GLN A 296 27.59 9.61 -16.09
N ARG A 297 28.64 10.39 -16.36
CA ARG A 297 28.51 11.78 -16.78
C ARG A 297 27.87 11.90 -18.17
N ALA A 298 28.27 11.06 -19.13
CA ALA A 298 27.68 11.05 -20.47
C ALA A 298 26.19 10.70 -20.39
N TYR A 299 25.84 9.65 -19.65
CA TYR A 299 24.45 9.24 -19.41
C TYR A 299 23.60 10.37 -18.80
N TYR A 300 24.00 10.92 -17.66
CA TYR A 300 23.20 11.95 -16.97
C TYR A 300 23.11 13.28 -17.75
N LYS A 301 24.06 13.55 -18.64
CA LYS A 301 24.05 14.74 -19.51
C LYS A 301 22.99 14.64 -20.60
N HIS A 302 22.74 13.43 -21.12
CA HIS A 302 21.85 13.20 -22.27
C HIS A 302 20.56 12.46 -21.92
N ARG A 303 20.36 12.07 -20.65
CA ARG A 303 19.12 11.38 -20.23
C ARG A 303 17.90 12.27 -20.47
N ASP A 304 16.86 11.70 -21.06
CA ASP A 304 15.51 12.28 -21.07
C ASP A 304 14.62 11.44 -20.15
N VAL A 305 14.22 12.05 -19.02
CA VAL A 305 13.41 11.38 -18.00
C VAL A 305 11.99 11.08 -18.51
N GLY A 306 11.48 11.88 -19.44
CA GLY A 306 10.12 11.74 -19.98
C GLY A 306 9.96 10.59 -20.96
N LEU A 307 11.01 10.28 -21.74
CA LEU A 307 11.02 9.14 -22.67
C LEU A 307 11.35 7.81 -21.97
N PHE A 308 12.25 7.87 -20.99
CA PHE A 308 12.75 6.69 -20.30
C PHE A 308 11.76 6.04 -19.32
N LEU A 309 11.09 6.83 -18.47
CA LEU A 309 10.23 6.28 -17.42
C LEU A 309 9.06 5.44 -17.96
N PRO A 310 8.37 5.84 -19.06
CA PRO A 310 7.36 5.00 -19.70
C PRO A 310 7.89 3.67 -20.23
N GLU A 311 9.09 3.64 -20.82
CA GLU A 311 9.71 2.41 -21.33
C GLU A 311 10.13 1.47 -20.20
N ARG A 312 10.70 2.02 -19.11
CA ARG A 312 11.19 1.22 -17.98
C ARG A 312 10.07 0.66 -17.11
N GLU A 313 9.14 1.52 -16.70
CA GLU A 313 8.07 1.15 -15.76
C GLU A 313 6.87 0.55 -16.49
N GLY A 314 6.81 0.73 -17.82
CA GLY A 314 5.64 0.47 -18.63
C GLY A 314 4.64 1.63 -18.56
N VAL A 315 3.92 1.83 -19.67
CA VAL A 315 2.96 2.93 -19.85
C VAL A 315 1.94 3.01 -18.71
N LYS A 316 1.47 1.88 -18.19
CA LYS A 316 0.51 1.83 -17.07
C LYS A 316 1.09 2.40 -15.77
N ALA A 317 2.25 1.92 -15.34
CA ALA A 317 2.87 2.39 -14.10
C ALA A 317 3.38 3.83 -14.21
N TYR A 318 3.84 4.23 -15.40
CA TYR A 318 4.16 5.62 -15.70
C TYR A 318 2.95 6.54 -15.53
N ASN A 319 1.84 6.22 -16.19
CA ASN A 319 0.64 7.06 -16.13
C ASN A 319 0.07 7.18 -14.71
N SER A 320 0.23 6.16 -13.89
CA SER A 320 -0.23 6.15 -12.50
C SER A 320 0.72 6.87 -11.53
N LYS A 321 2.05 6.72 -11.66
CA LYS A 321 3.01 7.17 -10.64
C LYS A 321 3.88 8.36 -11.03
N PHE A 322 4.09 8.57 -12.32
CA PHE A 322 5.15 9.46 -12.83
C PHE A 322 4.63 10.53 -13.80
N ARG A 323 3.36 10.43 -14.24
CA ARG A 323 2.71 11.45 -15.07
C ARG A 323 2.73 12.81 -14.37
N ALA A 324 2.96 13.87 -15.14
CA ALA A 324 2.77 15.22 -14.66
C ALA A 324 1.30 15.45 -14.25
N LEU A 325 1.10 15.89 -13.00
CA LEU A 325 -0.20 16.31 -12.52
C LEU A 325 -0.43 17.74 -13.02
N THR A 326 -1.41 17.93 -13.91
CA THR A 326 -1.66 19.22 -14.58
C THR A 326 -2.70 20.07 -13.87
N ASP A 327 -3.64 19.46 -13.17
CA ASP A 327 -4.76 20.13 -12.51
C ASP A 327 -5.10 19.48 -11.17
N ASP A 328 -5.86 20.22 -10.34
CA ASP A 328 -6.46 19.72 -9.13
C ASP A 328 -7.74 18.94 -9.45
N GLN A 329 -7.81 17.68 -9.00
CA GLN A 329 -8.94 16.80 -9.27
C GLN A 329 -10.25 17.33 -8.64
N ARG A 330 -10.17 18.18 -7.61
CA ARG A 330 -11.35 18.84 -7.00
C ARG A 330 -12.04 19.82 -7.95
N ALA A 331 -11.37 20.31 -8.98
CA ALA A 331 -11.94 21.26 -9.95
C ALA A 331 -13.10 20.68 -10.77
N ILE A 332 -13.31 19.35 -10.74
CA ILE A 332 -14.46 18.69 -11.39
C ILE A 332 -15.78 18.86 -10.61
N ALA A 333 -15.75 19.52 -9.45
CA ALA A 333 -16.93 19.85 -8.68
C ALA A 333 -16.81 21.25 -8.05
N SER A 334 -17.79 22.10 -8.30
CA SER A 334 -17.94 23.42 -7.69
C SER A 334 -18.88 23.42 -6.49
N ARG A 335 -19.78 22.42 -6.39
CA ARG A 335 -20.77 22.31 -5.31
C ARG A 335 -20.89 20.89 -4.73
N PRO A 336 -21.43 20.75 -3.50
CA PRO A 336 -21.74 19.46 -2.91
C PRO A 336 -22.64 18.59 -3.79
N LEU A 337 -22.37 17.28 -3.82
CA LEU A 337 -23.05 16.26 -4.64
C LEU A 337 -23.00 16.48 -6.15
N GLN A 338 -22.27 17.47 -6.67
CA GLN A 338 -22.06 17.55 -8.11
C GLN A 338 -21.24 16.36 -8.60
N THR A 339 -20.16 16.01 -7.90
CA THR A 339 -19.35 14.83 -8.22
C THR A 339 -18.99 14.06 -6.95
N ILE A 340 -19.43 12.82 -6.86
CA ILE A 340 -18.99 11.87 -5.83
C ILE A 340 -17.94 10.95 -6.43
N GLN A 341 -16.90 10.66 -5.66
CA GLN A 341 -16.00 9.53 -5.91
C GLN A 341 -16.45 8.33 -5.10
N SER A 342 -16.64 7.21 -5.78
CA SER A 342 -16.97 5.92 -5.17
C SER A 342 -15.87 4.91 -5.46
N ASP A 343 -15.61 4.08 -4.47
CA ASP A 343 -14.69 2.98 -4.62
C ASP A 343 -15.02 1.83 -3.67
N CYS A 344 -14.49 0.66 -4.01
CA CYS A 344 -14.59 -0.55 -3.21
C CYS A 344 -13.22 -0.88 -2.62
N TRP A 345 -13.20 -1.40 -1.40
CA TRP A 345 -11.98 -1.85 -0.73
C TRP A 345 -12.26 -3.17 -0.04
N ASP A 346 -11.51 -4.22 -0.41
CA ASP A 346 -11.41 -5.43 0.39
C ASP A 346 -10.81 -5.03 1.75
N CYS A 347 -11.68 -4.85 2.74
CA CYS A 347 -11.30 -4.23 3.99
C CYS A 347 -10.31 -5.16 4.71
N PRO A 348 -9.06 -4.72 4.98
CA PRO A 348 -7.96 -5.57 5.42
C PRO A 348 -8.11 -5.91 6.90
N ILE A 349 -9.15 -6.67 7.23
CA ILE A 349 -9.50 -7.12 8.57
C ILE A 349 -10.29 -8.43 8.48
N TYR A 350 -9.85 -9.42 9.22
CA TYR A 350 -10.64 -10.62 9.47
C TYR A 350 -11.72 -10.32 10.50
N ILE A 351 -12.97 -10.62 10.13
CA ILE A 351 -14.12 -10.50 11.02
C ILE A 351 -14.73 -11.88 11.31
N VAL A 352 -15.46 -11.95 12.42
CA VAL A 352 -16.18 -13.13 12.85
C VAL A 352 -17.66 -13.02 12.54
N HIS A 353 -18.28 -14.18 12.42
CA HIS A 353 -19.71 -14.31 12.24
C HIS A 353 -20.46 -13.76 13.46
N PRO A 354 -21.52 -12.94 13.29
CA PRO A 354 -22.27 -12.36 14.41
C PRO A 354 -22.76 -13.42 15.41
N VAL A 355 -23.27 -14.54 14.88
CA VAL A 355 -23.81 -15.67 15.66
C VAL A 355 -22.76 -16.69 16.09
N THR A 356 -22.13 -17.41 15.16
CA THR A 356 -21.26 -18.55 15.48
C THR A 356 -19.90 -18.12 16.02
N ARG A 357 -19.53 -16.84 15.84
CA ARG A 357 -18.22 -16.27 16.14
C ARG A 357 -17.06 -16.96 15.41
N ILE A 358 -17.35 -17.76 14.39
CA ILE A 358 -16.34 -18.33 13.48
C ILE A 358 -15.82 -17.22 12.57
N VAL A 359 -14.52 -17.22 12.29
CA VAL A 359 -13.91 -16.24 11.37
C VAL A 359 -14.43 -16.50 9.95
N ILE A 360 -15.02 -15.48 9.31
CA ILE A 360 -15.61 -15.59 7.96
C ILE A 360 -14.63 -15.16 6.89
N GLY A 361 -13.88 -14.08 7.15
CA GLY A 361 -13.02 -13.47 6.13
C GLY A 361 -13.01 -11.95 6.20
N GLN A 362 -12.64 -11.34 5.07
CA GLN A 362 -12.60 -9.90 4.87
C GLN A 362 -13.90 -9.46 4.19
N PRO A 363 -14.63 -8.45 4.73
CA PRO A 363 -15.79 -7.89 4.07
C PRO A 363 -15.37 -6.84 3.02
N LEU A 364 -16.19 -6.64 2.00
CA LEU A 364 -16.02 -5.55 1.06
C LEU A 364 -16.64 -4.27 1.64
N LEU A 365 -15.84 -3.19 1.71
CA LEU A 365 -16.31 -1.86 2.07
C LEU A 365 -16.44 -1.01 0.81
N VAL A 366 -17.64 -0.50 0.55
CA VAL A 366 -17.86 0.56 -0.43
C VAL A 366 -17.98 1.89 0.30
N ALA A 367 -17.24 2.90 -0.14
CA ALA A 367 -17.34 4.25 0.39
C ALA A 367 -17.54 5.27 -0.72
N MET A 368 -18.30 6.31 -0.40
CA MET A 368 -18.55 7.45 -1.27
C MET A 368 -18.12 8.73 -0.58
N ARG A 369 -17.36 9.53 -1.30
CA ARG A 369 -16.82 10.80 -0.81
C ARG A 369 -17.13 11.91 -1.81
N ASP A 370 -17.64 13.02 -1.29
CA ASP A 370 -17.91 14.21 -2.08
C ASP A 370 -16.61 14.89 -2.52
N THR A 371 -16.51 15.26 -3.79
CA THR A 371 -15.26 15.78 -4.38
C THR A 371 -14.96 17.20 -3.93
N MET A 372 -15.98 18.06 -3.81
CA MET A 372 -15.81 19.46 -3.44
C MET A 372 -15.50 19.61 -1.95
N SER A 373 -16.36 19.08 -1.09
CA SER A 373 -16.27 19.25 0.37
C SER A 373 -15.34 18.24 1.04
N LEU A 374 -14.96 17.16 0.35
CA LEU A 374 -14.25 16.02 0.92
C LEU A 374 -15.02 15.26 2.02
N MET A 375 -16.33 15.51 2.14
CA MET A 375 -17.20 14.86 3.12
C MET A 375 -17.43 13.40 2.73
N CYS A 376 -17.31 12.49 3.70
CA CYS A 376 -17.73 11.11 3.52
C CYS A 376 -19.26 11.07 3.56
N VAL A 377 -19.89 10.77 2.43
CA VAL A 377 -21.34 10.90 2.25
C VAL A 377 -22.09 9.59 2.41
N ALA A 378 -21.46 8.46 2.07
CA ALA A 378 -22.07 7.15 2.25
C ALA A 378 -21.04 6.04 2.44
N SER A 379 -21.45 4.96 3.10
CA SER A 379 -20.71 3.70 3.12
C SER A 379 -21.65 2.50 3.14
N ALA A 380 -21.15 1.35 2.69
CA ALA A 380 -21.83 0.07 2.83
C ALA A 380 -20.81 -1.06 2.98
N LEU A 381 -21.04 -1.94 3.96
CA LEU A 381 -20.32 -3.21 4.07
C LEU A 381 -21.15 -4.33 3.46
N THR A 382 -20.50 -5.21 2.70
CA THR A 382 -21.16 -6.33 2.04
C THR A 382 -20.22 -7.51 1.86
N TRP A 383 -20.82 -8.69 1.63
CA TRP A 383 -20.13 -9.91 1.21
C TRP A 383 -20.12 -10.09 -0.31
N ASN A 384 -20.74 -9.16 -1.05
CA ASN A 384 -20.66 -9.14 -2.50
C ASN A 384 -19.20 -8.88 -2.92
N HIS A 385 -18.79 -9.49 -4.04
CA HIS A 385 -17.56 -9.10 -4.72
C HIS A 385 -17.68 -7.70 -5.33
N GLU A 386 -16.53 -7.10 -5.63
CA GLU A 386 -16.44 -5.79 -6.31
C GLU A 386 -17.32 -5.76 -7.56
N GLY A 387 -18.18 -4.74 -7.66
CA GLY A 387 -19.07 -4.55 -8.80
C GLY A 387 -20.19 -3.55 -8.53
N TRP A 388 -21.02 -3.26 -9.54
CA TRP A 388 -22.12 -2.30 -9.44
C TRP A 388 -23.08 -2.61 -8.28
N LYS A 389 -23.42 -3.89 -8.04
CA LYS A 389 -24.34 -4.31 -6.97
C LYS A 389 -23.89 -3.86 -5.57
N ALA A 390 -22.59 -3.91 -5.29
CA ALA A 390 -22.06 -3.42 -4.03
C ALA A 390 -22.23 -1.89 -3.90
N ASN A 391 -22.03 -1.17 -5.01
CA ASN A 391 -22.21 0.29 -5.04
C ASN A 391 -23.66 0.74 -4.89
N LEU A 392 -24.64 -0.06 -5.34
CA LEU A 392 -26.06 0.23 -5.13
C LEU A 392 -26.43 0.36 -3.63
N LEU A 393 -25.79 -0.44 -2.77
CA LEU A 393 -26.00 -0.37 -1.33
C LEU A 393 -25.50 0.95 -0.74
N ALA A 394 -24.38 1.47 -1.27
CA ALA A 394 -23.86 2.77 -0.89
C ALA A 394 -24.71 3.92 -1.45
N LEU A 395 -25.31 3.78 -2.64
CA LEU A 395 -26.30 4.75 -3.16
C LEU A 395 -27.58 4.80 -2.32
N GLU A 396 -28.08 3.65 -1.86
CA GLU A 396 -29.19 3.65 -0.90
C GLU A 396 -28.79 4.35 0.40
N ASN A 397 -27.59 4.03 0.93
CA ASN A 397 -27.07 4.69 2.12
C ASN A 397 -26.90 6.20 1.93
N LEU A 398 -26.50 6.67 0.74
CA LEU A 398 -26.35 8.09 0.41
C LEU A 398 -27.64 8.87 0.66
N VAL A 399 -28.78 8.35 0.19
CA VAL A 399 -30.09 9.01 0.29
C VAL A 399 -30.76 8.76 1.64
N ALA A 400 -30.42 7.67 2.33
CA ALA A 400 -31.01 7.32 3.62
C ALA A 400 -30.74 8.35 4.73
N ASP A 401 -31.67 8.41 5.70
CA ASP A 401 -31.51 9.20 6.90
C ASP A 401 -30.33 8.70 7.73
N LYS A 402 -29.33 9.57 7.92
CA LYS A 402 -28.08 9.19 8.59
C LYS A 402 -28.27 9.01 10.09
N ALA A 403 -29.17 9.76 10.72
CA ALA A 403 -29.46 9.63 12.13
C ALA A 403 -30.16 8.29 12.42
N GLU A 404 -31.12 7.88 11.59
CA GLU A 404 -31.74 6.55 11.69
C GLU A 404 -30.74 5.42 11.43
N CYS A 405 -29.88 5.57 10.41
CA CYS A 405 -28.84 4.59 10.10
C CYS A 405 -27.89 4.40 11.29
N CYS A 406 -27.41 5.49 11.90
CA CYS A 406 -26.52 5.42 13.06
C CYS A 406 -27.24 4.81 14.28
N LYS A 407 -28.52 5.18 14.50
CA LYS A 407 -29.32 4.66 15.61
C LYS A 407 -29.46 3.14 15.53
N ARG A 408 -29.67 2.58 14.34
CA ARG A 408 -29.67 1.12 14.10
C ARG A 408 -28.34 0.47 14.46
N LEU A 409 -27.22 1.15 14.25
CA LEU A 409 -25.89 0.70 14.65
C LEU A 409 -25.61 0.92 16.15
N GLY A 410 -26.57 1.45 16.91
CA GLY A 410 -26.47 1.62 18.36
C GLY A 410 -25.73 2.90 18.79
N PHE A 411 -25.73 3.96 17.98
CA PHE A 411 -25.28 5.29 18.40
C PHE A 411 -26.08 6.41 17.74
N GLU A 412 -26.23 7.53 18.43
CA GLU A 412 -27.05 8.65 17.94
C GLU A 412 -26.15 9.80 17.46
N ILE A 413 -26.63 10.50 16.42
CA ILE A 413 -26.01 11.71 15.89
C ILE A 413 -27.09 12.77 15.67
N GLN A 414 -26.68 14.04 15.69
CA GLN A 414 -27.56 15.12 15.25
C GLN A 414 -27.61 15.13 13.71
N PRO A 415 -28.76 15.37 13.07
CA PRO A 415 -28.87 15.39 11.60
C PRO A 415 -27.86 16.31 10.91
N GLU A 416 -27.51 17.44 11.55
CA GLU A 416 -26.57 18.44 11.03
C GLU A 416 -25.12 17.95 11.02
N TRP A 417 -24.81 16.84 11.71
CA TRP A 417 -23.47 16.26 11.72
C TRP A 417 -23.18 15.43 10.46
N TRP A 418 -24.22 15.03 9.73
CA TRP A 418 -24.09 14.29 8.46
C TRP A 418 -25.25 14.65 7.48
N PRO A 419 -25.31 15.90 7.00
CA PRO A 419 -26.49 16.44 6.33
C PRO A 419 -26.48 16.17 4.81
N CYS A 420 -26.53 14.90 4.40
CA CYS A 420 -26.54 14.51 2.98
C CYS A 420 -27.70 13.59 2.56
N GLN A 421 -28.67 13.37 3.44
CA GLN A 421 -29.85 12.55 3.14
C GLN A 421 -30.76 13.20 2.10
N GLY A 422 -31.60 12.40 1.42
CA GLY A 422 -32.66 12.89 0.54
C GLY A 422 -32.19 13.45 -0.81
N HIS A 423 -30.91 13.29 -1.15
CA HIS A 423 -30.33 13.81 -2.39
C HIS A 423 -29.39 12.79 -3.02
N ILE A 424 -29.32 12.78 -4.35
CA ILE A 424 -28.36 11.98 -5.11
C ILE A 424 -27.39 12.88 -5.88
N CYS A 425 -26.24 12.33 -6.28
CA CYS A 425 -25.25 13.10 -7.03
C CYS A 425 -25.64 13.34 -8.49
N GLU A 426 -25.06 14.37 -9.10
CA GLU A 426 -25.16 14.58 -10.56
C GLU A 426 -24.22 13.63 -11.29
N ASN A 427 -22.96 13.55 -10.85
CA ASN A 427 -21.92 12.74 -11.45
C ASN A 427 -21.33 11.77 -10.42
N LEU A 428 -21.14 10.52 -10.85
CA LEU A 428 -20.45 9.49 -10.08
C LEU A 428 -19.16 9.10 -10.78
N LEU A 429 -18.03 9.35 -10.13
CA LEU A 429 -16.72 8.90 -10.59
C LEU A 429 -16.36 7.60 -9.86
N SER A 430 -16.12 6.52 -10.62
CA SER A 430 -15.84 5.19 -10.09
C SER A 430 -14.73 4.51 -10.87
N ASP A 431 -14.19 3.42 -10.32
CA ASP A 431 -13.21 2.60 -11.01
C ASP A 431 -13.75 1.89 -12.24
N ASN A 432 -12.83 1.63 -13.17
CA ASN A 432 -13.11 0.92 -14.41
C ASN A 432 -13.75 -0.46 -14.15
N GLY A 433 -14.89 -0.72 -14.79
CA GLY A 433 -15.55 -2.03 -14.80
C GLY A 433 -16.65 -2.20 -13.75
N ALA A 434 -16.68 -1.42 -12.67
CA ALA A 434 -17.75 -1.52 -11.68
C ALA A 434 -19.12 -1.14 -12.28
N TRP A 435 -19.17 -0.07 -13.09
CA TRP A 435 -20.39 0.48 -13.68
C TRP A 435 -20.52 0.30 -15.19
N ILE A 436 -19.65 -0.50 -15.82
CA ILE A 436 -19.69 -0.75 -17.27
C ILE A 436 -20.65 -1.93 -17.55
N THR A 437 -21.93 -1.73 -17.24
CA THR A 437 -23.00 -2.71 -17.48
C THR A 437 -24.23 -2.00 -18.05
N LYS A 438 -25.15 -2.75 -18.69
CA LYS A 438 -26.41 -2.16 -19.20
C LYS A 438 -27.30 -1.70 -18.04
N GLU A 439 -27.28 -2.46 -16.95
CA GLU A 439 -28.03 -2.24 -15.73
C GLU A 439 -27.60 -0.94 -15.05
N ALA A 440 -26.30 -0.65 -15.00
CA ALA A 440 -25.77 0.63 -14.51
C ALA A 440 -26.33 1.83 -15.28
N GLY A 441 -26.49 1.72 -16.60
CA GLY A 441 -27.11 2.76 -17.43
C GLY A 441 -28.59 3.00 -17.10
N HIS A 442 -29.33 1.94 -16.76
CA HIS A 442 -30.71 2.06 -16.30
C HIS A 442 -30.79 2.75 -14.94
N VAL A 443 -29.94 2.35 -13.98
CA VAL A 443 -29.86 2.98 -12.66
C VAL A 443 -29.53 4.47 -12.79
N ARG A 444 -28.52 4.83 -13.60
CA ARG A 444 -28.17 6.24 -13.89
C ARG A 444 -29.41 7.04 -14.32
N LYS A 445 -30.13 6.53 -15.31
CA LYS A 445 -31.31 7.20 -15.88
C LYS A 445 -32.47 7.28 -14.87
N ALA A 446 -32.74 6.20 -14.14
CA ALA A 446 -33.85 6.12 -13.20
C ALA A 446 -33.65 7.03 -11.98
N LEU A 447 -32.40 7.18 -11.53
CA LEU A 447 -32.00 8.04 -10.42
C LEU A 447 -31.71 9.48 -10.85
N GLY A 448 -31.85 9.83 -12.13
CA GLY A 448 -31.64 11.21 -12.61
C GLY A 448 -30.19 11.70 -12.54
N MET A 449 -29.23 10.78 -12.53
CA MET A 449 -27.81 11.13 -12.59
C MET A 449 -27.44 11.58 -14.00
N THR A 450 -26.63 12.63 -14.12
CA THR A 450 -26.17 13.17 -15.40
C THR A 450 -25.18 12.20 -16.04
N GLU A 451 -24.11 11.86 -15.34
CA GLU A 451 -23.07 10.97 -15.86
C GLU A 451 -22.49 10.00 -14.82
N ILE A 452 -21.99 8.86 -15.32
CA ILE A 452 -21.14 7.94 -14.55
C ILE A 452 -19.79 7.88 -15.26
N TRP A 453 -18.77 8.49 -14.65
CA TRP A 453 -17.41 8.51 -15.15
C TRP A 453 -16.65 7.28 -14.65
N ASN A 454 -15.99 6.57 -15.56
CA ASN A 454 -15.12 5.45 -15.22
C ASN A 454 -13.67 5.85 -15.45
N THR A 455 -12.80 5.55 -14.50
CA THR A 455 -11.35 5.71 -14.68
C THR A 455 -10.80 4.72 -15.72
N GLY A 456 -9.58 4.96 -16.22
CA GLY A 456 -8.87 3.93 -16.98
C GLY A 456 -8.43 2.76 -16.09
N THR A 457 -8.16 1.59 -16.66
CA THR A 457 -7.64 0.45 -15.88
C THR A 457 -6.33 0.81 -15.18
N SER A 458 -6.23 0.47 -13.88
CA SER A 458 -5.05 0.75 -13.04
C SER A 458 -4.75 2.25 -12.90
N ARG A 459 -5.79 3.09 -12.87
CA ARG A 459 -5.69 4.55 -12.74
C ARG A 459 -6.30 5.06 -11.43
N GLY A 460 -5.89 4.48 -10.31
CA GLY A 460 -6.24 4.99 -8.97
C GLY A 460 -5.84 6.47 -8.79
N ASP A 461 -4.81 6.93 -9.51
CA ASP A 461 -4.40 8.35 -9.58
C ASP A 461 -5.50 9.30 -10.06
N MET A 462 -6.53 8.79 -10.74
CA MET A 462 -7.68 9.57 -11.20
C MET A 462 -8.77 9.72 -10.12
N LYS A 463 -8.67 9.01 -8.99
CA LYS A 463 -9.57 9.16 -7.82
C LYS A 463 -8.79 9.45 -6.52
N PRO A 464 -7.90 10.45 -6.49
CA PRO A 464 -7.04 10.68 -5.34
C PRO A 464 -7.83 10.97 -4.04
N ILE A 465 -9.07 11.45 -4.14
CA ILE A 465 -9.91 11.79 -2.99
C ILE A 465 -10.40 10.54 -2.26
N ILE A 466 -10.83 9.50 -2.99
CA ILE A 466 -11.26 8.25 -2.35
C ILE A 466 -10.06 7.38 -1.94
N GLU A 467 -8.97 7.39 -2.70
CA GLU A 467 -7.73 6.69 -2.32
C GLU A 467 -7.15 7.22 -1.01
N THR A 468 -7.13 8.55 -0.85
CA THR A 468 -6.70 9.17 0.42
C THR A 468 -7.63 8.80 1.59
N LEU A 469 -8.92 8.52 1.33
CA LEU A 469 -9.83 8.04 2.36
C LEU A 469 -9.42 6.64 2.84
N TRP A 470 -9.01 5.76 1.94
CA TRP A 470 -8.52 4.42 2.29
C TRP A 470 -7.28 4.47 3.17
N ASP A 471 -6.30 5.31 2.82
CA ASP A 471 -5.12 5.55 3.65
C ASP A 471 -5.52 6.06 5.05
N ASP A 472 -6.37 7.08 5.13
CA ASP A 472 -6.82 7.65 6.40
C ASP A 472 -7.61 6.62 7.23
N LEU A 473 -8.48 5.82 6.61
CA LEU A 473 -9.27 4.79 7.28
C LEU A 473 -8.39 3.66 7.81
N TYR A 474 -7.42 3.20 7.00
CA TYR A 474 -6.46 2.19 7.42
C TYR A 474 -5.62 2.68 8.60
N GLU A 475 -5.00 3.85 8.45
CA GLU A 475 -4.03 4.39 9.40
C GLU A 475 -4.65 4.79 10.73
N ARG A 476 -5.91 5.23 10.74
CA ARG A 476 -6.57 5.78 11.94
C ARG A 476 -7.56 4.83 12.58
N VAL A 477 -8.02 3.82 11.85
CA VAL A 477 -9.07 2.90 12.30
C VAL A 477 -8.60 1.47 12.17
N ILE A 478 -8.51 0.95 10.94
CA ILE A 478 -8.41 -0.50 10.70
C ILE A 478 -7.18 -1.12 11.35
N LYS A 479 -5.99 -0.53 11.18
CA LYS A 479 -4.74 -1.13 11.69
C LYS A 479 -4.69 -1.34 13.20
N MET A 480 -5.56 -0.66 13.96
CA MET A 480 -5.64 -0.75 15.42
C MET A 480 -6.67 -1.79 15.90
N LEU A 481 -7.48 -2.33 14.99
CA LEU A 481 -8.54 -3.28 15.31
C LEU A 481 -8.01 -4.72 15.43
N PRO A 482 -8.62 -5.54 16.31
CA PRO A 482 -8.30 -6.97 16.38
C PRO A 482 -8.75 -7.66 15.09
N GLY A 483 -7.83 -8.38 14.44
CA GLY A 483 -8.07 -9.01 13.14
C GLY A 483 -7.50 -8.24 11.94
N ALA A 484 -6.93 -7.06 12.14
CA ALA A 484 -6.39 -6.24 11.06
C ALA A 484 -5.22 -6.89 10.33
N LEU A 485 -5.19 -6.70 9.00
CA LEU A 485 -4.16 -7.19 8.11
C LEU A 485 -3.23 -6.05 7.65
N PRO A 486 -1.92 -6.29 7.54
CA PRO A 486 -1.03 -5.42 6.80
C PRO A 486 -1.44 -5.37 5.31
N PRO A 487 -1.22 -4.25 4.59
CA PRO A 487 -1.60 -4.13 3.17
C PRO A 487 -0.89 -5.10 2.21
N HIS A 488 0.16 -5.80 2.68
CA HIS A 488 0.94 -6.75 1.90
C HIS A 488 0.74 -8.21 2.33
N ALA A 489 -0.17 -8.47 3.27
CA ALA A 489 -0.45 -9.82 3.72
C ALA A 489 -1.19 -10.61 2.64
N ILE A 490 -0.79 -11.86 2.41
CA ILE A 490 -1.31 -12.69 1.31
C ILE A 490 -2.50 -13.52 1.78
N SER A 491 -2.27 -14.48 2.70
CA SER A 491 -3.33 -15.32 3.25
C SER A 491 -2.92 -15.93 4.59
N ALA A 492 -3.90 -16.27 5.44
CA ALA A 492 -3.66 -16.92 6.74
C ALA A 492 -2.91 -18.26 6.62
N ASP A 493 -3.04 -18.95 5.49
CA ASP A 493 -2.40 -20.26 5.26
C ASP A 493 -0.91 -20.13 4.91
N SER A 494 -0.50 -19.00 4.34
CA SER A 494 0.86 -18.79 3.80
C SER A 494 1.66 -17.74 4.57
N ASP A 495 1.00 -16.88 5.35
CA ASP A 495 1.61 -15.75 6.05
C ASP A 495 1.34 -15.83 7.57
N PRO A 496 2.40 -16.00 8.40
CA PRO A 496 2.28 -15.98 9.86
C PRO A 496 1.68 -14.69 10.43
N VAL A 497 1.76 -13.57 9.72
CA VAL A 497 1.13 -12.31 10.12
C VAL A 497 -0.38 -12.40 9.89
N ALA A 498 -0.81 -12.88 8.72
CA ALA A 498 -2.22 -13.09 8.42
C ALA A 498 -2.84 -14.16 9.34
N LYS A 499 -2.12 -15.23 9.67
CA LYS A 499 -2.57 -16.22 10.65
C LYS A 499 -2.83 -15.62 12.02
N ARG A 500 -1.91 -14.78 12.52
CA ARG A 500 -2.09 -14.08 13.80
C ARG A 500 -3.26 -13.09 13.77
N ALA A 501 -3.50 -12.44 12.62
CA ALA A 501 -4.68 -11.61 12.45
C ALA A 501 -5.95 -12.45 12.53
N TRP A 502 -6.00 -13.59 11.81
CA TRP A 502 -7.12 -14.52 11.84
C TRP A 502 -7.44 -15.01 13.27
N GLU A 503 -6.41 -15.40 14.03
CA GLU A 503 -6.55 -15.84 15.44
C GLU A 503 -7.05 -14.72 16.37
N ARG A 504 -6.81 -13.46 16.02
CA ARG A 504 -7.24 -12.28 16.80
C ARG A 504 -8.58 -11.72 16.34
N ALA A 505 -9.13 -12.18 15.22
CA ALA A 505 -10.40 -11.69 14.68
C ALA A 505 -11.49 -11.78 15.74
N SER A 506 -12.09 -10.64 16.09
CA SER A 506 -13.03 -10.54 17.21
C SER A 506 -14.27 -9.72 16.89
N LEU A 507 -14.24 -8.89 15.85
CA LEU A 507 -15.34 -8.01 15.46
C LEU A 507 -16.27 -8.72 14.49
N ASP A 508 -17.57 -8.48 14.59
CA ASP A 508 -18.52 -8.82 13.54
C ASP A 508 -18.79 -7.65 12.59
N ILE A 509 -19.52 -7.90 11.51
CA ILE A 509 -19.77 -6.92 10.45
C ILE A 509 -20.52 -5.67 10.97
N TYR A 510 -21.46 -5.83 11.90
CA TYR A 510 -22.22 -4.70 12.48
C TYR A 510 -21.34 -3.83 13.37
N GLN A 511 -20.47 -4.46 14.16
CA GLN A 511 -19.49 -3.76 14.98
C GLN A 511 -18.50 -2.98 14.11
N LEU A 512 -18.03 -3.57 13.00
CA LEU A 512 -17.16 -2.89 12.05
C LEU A 512 -17.88 -1.72 11.37
N GLU A 513 -19.12 -1.91 10.91
CA GLU A 513 -19.96 -0.86 10.31
C GLU A 513 -20.16 0.31 11.28
N ARG A 514 -20.41 0.00 12.56
CA ARG A 514 -20.54 1.00 13.62
C ARG A 514 -19.27 1.83 13.77
N ILE A 515 -18.10 1.18 13.79
CA ILE A 515 -16.81 1.86 13.93
C ILE A 515 -16.55 2.77 12.73
N ILE A 516 -16.76 2.27 11.51
CA ILE A 516 -16.54 3.03 10.27
C ILE A 516 -17.47 4.25 10.19
N ASN A 517 -18.77 4.08 10.40
CA ASN A 517 -19.72 5.19 10.34
C ASN A 517 -19.45 6.23 11.43
N ARG A 518 -18.99 5.81 12.62
CA ARG A 518 -18.58 6.74 13.67
C ARG A 518 -17.30 7.50 13.29
N TYR A 519 -16.37 6.86 12.60
CA TYR A 519 -15.21 7.53 12.02
C TYR A 519 -15.62 8.53 10.93
N PHE A 520 -16.59 8.21 10.08
CA PHE A 520 -17.08 9.12 9.03
C PHE A 520 -17.66 10.39 9.64
N VAL A 521 -18.50 10.27 10.68
CA VAL A 521 -19.01 11.43 11.44
C VAL A 521 -17.87 12.25 12.03
N HIS A 522 -16.86 11.59 12.62
CA HIS A 522 -15.70 12.28 13.18
C HIS A 522 -14.88 13.00 12.10
N HIS A 523 -14.61 12.33 10.98
CA HIS A 523 -13.91 12.89 9.82
C HIS A 523 -14.64 14.11 9.29
N ASN A 524 -15.94 13.99 9.05
CA ASN A 524 -16.76 15.07 8.51
C ASN A 524 -16.69 16.33 9.39
N ARG A 525 -16.73 16.15 10.72
CA ARG A 525 -16.79 17.26 11.67
C ARG A 525 -15.45 17.88 12.05
N PHE A 526 -14.37 17.09 12.03
CA PHE A 526 -13.13 17.48 12.71
C PHE A 526 -11.86 17.32 11.85
N ARG A 527 -11.92 16.66 10.70
CA ARG A 527 -10.73 16.50 9.86
C ARG A 527 -10.36 17.83 9.20
N PHE A 528 -9.20 18.38 9.57
CA PHE A 528 -8.67 19.59 8.94
C PHE A 528 -7.75 19.26 7.76
N PHE A 529 -8.02 19.85 6.59
CA PHE A 529 -7.23 19.70 5.36
C PHE A 529 -6.37 20.94 5.10
N LYS A 530 -5.12 20.90 5.56
CA LYS A 530 -4.17 22.04 5.46
C LYS A 530 -3.90 22.50 4.02
N ASP A 531 -3.90 21.58 3.06
CA ASP A 531 -3.55 21.84 1.65
C ASP A 531 -4.83 21.95 0.77
N TYR A 532 -5.97 22.29 1.38
CA TYR A 532 -7.20 22.54 0.63
C TYR A 532 -7.17 23.93 -0.03
N PRO A 533 -7.41 24.04 -1.34
CA PRO A 533 -7.33 25.29 -2.08
C PRO A 533 -8.61 26.12 -1.86
N LEU A 534 -8.67 26.84 -0.74
CA LEU A 534 -9.78 27.75 -0.47
C LEU A 534 -9.85 28.86 -1.53
N THR A 535 -11.05 29.08 -2.08
CA THR A 535 -11.32 30.22 -2.95
C THR A 535 -11.28 31.53 -2.16
N ASP A 536 -11.14 32.67 -2.83
CA ASP A 536 -11.14 33.98 -2.16
C ASP A 536 -12.45 34.25 -1.40
N ALA A 537 -13.58 33.69 -1.88
CA ALA A 537 -14.86 33.78 -1.19
C ALA A 537 -14.91 33.02 0.14
N MET A 538 -14.18 31.89 0.25
CA MET A 538 -14.11 31.06 1.45
C MET A 538 -13.10 31.56 2.49
N LYS A 539 -12.01 32.20 2.03
CA LYS A 539 -10.91 32.64 2.91
C LYS A 539 -11.42 33.52 4.04
N GLY A 540 -11.09 33.15 5.27
CA GLY A 540 -11.49 33.86 6.49
C GLY A 540 -12.94 33.61 6.96
N LYS A 541 -13.75 32.87 6.20
CA LYS A 541 -15.13 32.52 6.55
C LYS A 541 -15.32 31.03 6.86
N VAL A 542 -14.61 30.18 6.12
CA VAL A 542 -14.77 28.72 6.17
C VAL A 542 -13.45 28.06 6.47
N ARG A 543 -13.42 27.12 7.42
CA ARG A 543 -12.25 26.28 7.64
C ARG A 543 -12.31 25.09 6.67
N PRO A 544 -11.17 24.58 6.20
CA PRO A 544 -11.12 23.40 5.34
C PRO A 544 -11.37 22.11 6.15
N ILE A 545 -12.58 22.03 6.72
CA ILE A 545 -13.17 20.91 7.44
C ILE A 545 -14.37 20.46 6.61
N PRO A 546 -14.56 19.16 6.33
CA PRO A 546 -15.52 18.72 5.34
C PRO A 546 -16.96 19.21 5.56
N LEU A 547 -17.45 19.17 6.80
CA LEU A 547 -18.79 19.64 7.11
C LEU A 547 -18.96 21.15 6.90
N GLU A 548 -17.93 21.95 7.18
CA GLU A 548 -17.97 23.41 6.94
C GLU A 548 -17.93 23.73 5.44
N LEU A 549 -17.08 23.03 4.68
CA LEU A 549 -17.02 23.16 3.22
C LEU A 549 -18.35 22.75 2.58
N TRP A 550 -18.94 21.66 3.07
CA TRP A 550 -20.25 21.18 2.63
C TRP A 550 -21.35 22.21 2.90
N ASN A 551 -21.45 22.72 4.13
CA ASN A 551 -22.46 23.71 4.49
C ASN A 551 -22.32 25.00 3.67
N TRP A 552 -21.08 25.48 3.48
CA TRP A 552 -20.83 26.63 2.60
C TRP A 552 -21.31 26.37 1.17
N GLY A 553 -21.01 25.19 0.61
CA GLY A 553 -21.44 24.84 -0.74
C GLY A 553 -22.96 24.73 -0.89
N ILE A 554 -23.66 24.28 0.16
CA ILE A 554 -25.14 24.30 0.20
C ILE A 554 -25.67 25.74 0.22
N GLU A 555 -25.07 26.62 1.01
CA GLU A 555 -25.49 28.02 1.13
C GLU A 555 -25.35 28.79 -0.20
N GLU A 556 -24.31 28.49 -0.99
CA GLU A 556 -24.06 29.16 -2.27
C GLU A 556 -24.91 28.58 -3.41
N ASP A 557 -24.95 27.26 -3.59
CA ASP A 557 -25.48 26.62 -4.80
C ASP A 557 -26.64 25.62 -4.55
N GLY A 558 -26.93 25.30 -3.28
CA GLY A 558 -27.89 24.27 -2.89
C GLY A 558 -27.47 22.84 -3.24
N LEU A 559 -28.34 21.88 -2.92
CA LEU A 559 -28.14 20.47 -3.25
C LEU A 559 -28.86 20.08 -4.56
N PRO A 560 -28.20 19.29 -5.44
CA PRO A 560 -28.83 18.78 -6.65
C PRO A 560 -29.78 17.61 -6.35
N ASN A 561 -30.58 17.25 -7.36
CA ASN A 561 -31.34 16.01 -7.47
C ASN A 561 -31.98 15.49 -6.15
N PRO A 562 -33.03 16.17 -5.64
CA PRO A 562 -33.85 15.62 -4.57
C PRO A 562 -34.34 14.21 -4.92
N MET A 563 -34.26 13.30 -3.96
CA MET A 563 -34.51 11.87 -4.19
C MET A 563 -35.17 11.22 -2.97
N THR A 564 -36.18 10.39 -3.22
CA THR A 564 -36.81 9.57 -2.18
C THR A 564 -36.09 8.24 -2.02
N LEU A 565 -36.02 7.76 -0.78
CA LEU A 565 -35.38 6.48 -0.47
C LEU A 565 -36.06 5.31 -1.21
N ASP A 566 -37.39 5.36 -1.34
CA ASP A 566 -38.17 4.33 -2.03
C ASP A 566 -37.83 4.24 -3.51
N ARG A 567 -37.69 5.38 -4.19
CA ARG A 567 -37.25 5.42 -5.58
C ARG A 567 -35.85 4.84 -5.75
N VAL A 568 -34.94 5.11 -4.84
CA VAL A 568 -33.60 4.50 -4.85
C VAL A 568 -33.72 2.99 -4.68
N ARG A 569 -34.45 2.53 -3.66
CA ARG A 569 -34.65 1.10 -3.37
C ARG A 569 -35.24 0.34 -4.55
N ILE A 570 -36.25 0.88 -5.23
CA ILE A 570 -36.86 0.24 -6.41
C ILE A 570 -35.84 0.00 -7.53
N ASN A 571 -34.89 0.91 -7.70
CA ASN A 571 -33.89 0.81 -8.77
C ASN A 571 -32.60 0.11 -8.33
N CYS A 572 -32.36 -0.02 -7.02
CA CYS A 572 -31.11 -0.52 -6.45
C CYS A 572 -31.22 -1.89 -5.77
N LEU A 573 -32.40 -2.27 -5.25
CA LEU A 573 -32.60 -3.55 -4.57
C LEU A 573 -32.95 -4.67 -5.57
N GLU A 574 -32.76 -5.92 -5.11
CA GLU A 574 -33.04 -7.10 -5.92
C GLU A 574 -34.56 -7.32 -6.03
N HIS A 575 -35.07 -7.37 -7.27
CA HIS A 575 -36.47 -7.73 -7.54
C HIS A 575 -36.62 -9.24 -7.43
N VAL A 576 -37.51 -9.69 -6.55
CA VAL A 576 -37.79 -11.09 -6.26
C VAL A 576 -39.27 -11.39 -6.39
N GLN A 577 -39.58 -12.60 -6.84
CA GLN A 577 -40.95 -13.10 -6.88
C GLN A 577 -41.30 -13.75 -5.53
N VAL A 578 -42.38 -13.29 -4.91
CA VAL A 578 -42.92 -13.83 -3.67
C VAL A 578 -44.31 -14.40 -3.90
N THR A 579 -44.68 -15.42 -3.12
CA THR A 579 -45.99 -16.10 -3.26
C THR A 579 -46.85 -15.82 -2.03
N VAL A 580 -48.06 -15.30 -2.19
CA VAL A 580 -49.00 -15.16 -1.09
C VAL A 580 -49.60 -16.52 -0.75
N THR A 581 -49.44 -16.94 0.51
CA THR A 581 -49.93 -18.23 1.04
C THR A 581 -50.77 -18.02 2.29
N ARG A 582 -51.39 -19.08 2.81
CA ARG A 582 -52.09 -19.06 4.11
C ARG A 582 -51.18 -18.63 5.26
N ASP A 583 -49.91 -19.03 5.20
CA ASP A 583 -48.95 -18.82 6.28
C ASP A 583 -48.24 -17.46 6.20
N GLY A 584 -48.48 -16.69 5.14
CA GLY A 584 -47.85 -15.40 4.89
C GLY A 584 -47.43 -15.21 3.43
N ILE A 585 -46.80 -14.07 3.16
CA ILE A 585 -46.11 -13.79 1.90
C ILE A 585 -44.80 -14.58 1.92
N LYS A 586 -44.72 -15.66 1.14
CA LYS A 586 -43.61 -16.59 1.10
C LYS A 586 -42.52 -16.13 0.13
N LEU A 587 -41.33 -15.93 0.65
CA LEU A 587 -40.06 -15.90 -0.08
C LEU A 587 -39.43 -17.32 -0.02
N GLN A 588 -38.37 -17.56 -0.78
CA GLN A 588 -37.65 -18.84 -0.83
C GLN A 588 -37.25 -19.38 0.56
N ASP A 589 -36.99 -20.69 0.65
CA ASP A 589 -36.50 -21.40 1.85
C ASP A 589 -37.31 -21.20 3.16
N GLY A 590 -38.62 -20.96 3.01
CA GLY A 590 -39.56 -20.94 4.13
C GLY A 590 -39.58 -19.62 4.91
N LEU A 591 -39.13 -18.51 4.29
CA LEU A 591 -39.28 -17.17 4.85
C LEU A 591 -40.68 -16.64 4.56
N PHE A 592 -41.40 -16.25 5.60
CA PHE A 592 -42.77 -15.71 5.48
C PHE A 592 -42.82 -14.29 6.03
N TYR A 593 -43.56 -13.42 5.35
CA TYR A 593 -43.70 -12.02 5.68
C TYR A 593 -45.17 -11.62 5.75
N LYS A 594 -45.43 -10.51 6.45
CA LYS A 594 -46.74 -9.88 6.55
C LYS A 594 -46.62 -8.37 6.42
N CYS A 595 -47.66 -7.75 5.88
CA CYS A 595 -47.80 -6.31 5.82
C CYS A 595 -49.24 -5.91 6.13
N GLU A 596 -49.43 -4.62 6.40
CA GLU A 596 -50.72 -4.06 6.78
C GLU A 596 -51.76 -4.26 5.66
N SER A 597 -51.37 -4.06 4.40
CA SER A 597 -52.27 -4.29 3.25
C SER A 597 -52.70 -5.74 3.14
N ALA A 598 -51.80 -6.70 3.37
CA ALA A 598 -52.12 -8.12 3.30
C ALA A 598 -53.09 -8.55 4.41
N GLU A 599 -52.91 -8.01 5.62
CA GLU A 599 -53.80 -8.24 6.76
C GLU A 599 -55.17 -7.59 6.54
N ARG A 600 -55.21 -6.31 6.15
CA ARG A 600 -56.44 -5.53 5.91
C ARG A 600 -57.34 -6.14 4.84
N HIS A 601 -56.75 -6.65 3.76
CA HIS A 601 -57.50 -7.22 2.64
C HIS A 601 -57.69 -8.74 2.75
N GLY A 602 -57.35 -9.34 3.90
CA GLY A 602 -57.55 -10.77 4.16
C GLY A 602 -56.80 -11.69 3.18
N TRP A 603 -55.62 -11.28 2.70
CA TRP A 603 -54.88 -12.00 1.66
C TRP A 603 -54.57 -13.45 2.05
N PHE A 604 -54.17 -13.68 3.30
CA PHE A 604 -53.82 -15.02 3.81
C PHE A 604 -55.05 -15.94 3.88
N SER A 605 -56.19 -15.42 4.32
CA SER A 605 -57.46 -16.17 4.34
C SER A 605 -57.94 -16.49 2.92
N ARG A 606 -57.81 -15.54 1.99
CA ARG A 606 -58.16 -15.74 0.58
C ARG A 606 -57.28 -16.80 -0.08
N ALA A 607 -55.98 -16.78 0.19
CA ALA A 607 -55.03 -17.79 -0.29
C ALA A 607 -55.36 -19.20 0.24
N ALA A 608 -55.84 -19.29 1.49
CA ALA A 608 -56.30 -20.57 2.07
C ALA A 608 -57.60 -21.09 1.45
N ALA A 609 -58.53 -20.20 1.08
CA ALA A 609 -59.85 -20.57 0.56
C ALA A 609 -59.88 -20.80 -0.95
N THR A 610 -58.95 -20.19 -1.70
CA THR A 610 -58.95 -20.22 -3.17
C THR A 610 -57.64 -20.83 -3.71
N HIS A 611 -56.71 -19.99 -4.14
CA HIS A 611 -55.39 -20.39 -4.60
C HIS A 611 -54.36 -19.33 -4.19
N THR A 612 -53.08 -19.72 -4.20
CA THR A 612 -51.95 -18.83 -3.96
C THR A 612 -51.61 -18.03 -5.23
N TRP A 613 -51.18 -16.78 -5.11
CA TRP A 613 -50.74 -15.96 -6.25
C TRP A 613 -49.36 -15.34 -6.01
N LYS A 614 -48.71 -14.89 -7.09
CA LYS A 614 -47.38 -14.28 -7.04
C LYS A 614 -47.47 -12.76 -7.04
N LEU A 615 -46.52 -12.13 -6.35
CA LEU A 615 -46.28 -10.70 -6.33
C LEU A 615 -44.79 -10.45 -6.55
N GLU A 616 -44.46 -9.26 -7.03
CA GLU A 616 -43.08 -8.78 -7.05
C GLU A 616 -42.78 -8.02 -5.75
N ALA A 617 -41.61 -8.29 -5.18
CA ALA A 617 -41.10 -7.61 -3.99
C ALA A 617 -39.64 -7.23 -4.20
N LEU A 618 -39.18 -6.24 -3.45
CA LEU A 618 -37.77 -5.88 -3.36
C LEU A 618 -37.16 -6.54 -2.13
N LEU A 619 -35.98 -7.10 -2.32
CA LEU A 619 -35.21 -7.78 -1.31
C LEU A 619 -33.92 -7.00 -1.01
N ASP A 620 -33.72 -6.66 0.25
CA ASP A 620 -32.43 -6.25 0.78
C ASP A 620 -31.71 -7.48 1.33
N ARG A 621 -30.67 -7.95 0.63
CA ARG A 621 -29.91 -9.14 1.05
C ARG A 621 -29.20 -8.95 2.40
N ARG A 622 -29.05 -7.70 2.88
CA ARG A 622 -28.40 -7.41 4.16
C ARG A 622 -29.22 -7.86 5.36
N SER A 623 -30.55 -7.94 5.22
CA SER A 623 -31.44 -8.39 6.29
C SER A 623 -32.66 -9.10 5.74
N ILE A 624 -32.89 -10.33 6.19
CA ILE A 624 -34.10 -11.12 5.89
C ILE A 624 -35.31 -10.71 6.72
N ASP A 625 -35.20 -9.68 7.57
CA ASP A 625 -36.31 -9.29 8.44
C ASP A 625 -37.41 -8.53 7.71
N ARG A 626 -37.08 -7.98 6.53
CA ARG A 626 -37.96 -7.09 5.78
C ARG A 626 -37.83 -7.36 4.28
N ILE A 627 -38.97 -7.30 3.59
CA ILE A 627 -39.04 -7.15 2.14
C ILE A 627 -39.96 -5.96 1.83
N PHE A 628 -39.89 -5.40 0.63
CA PHE A 628 -40.74 -4.27 0.26
C PHE A 628 -41.65 -4.66 -0.90
N LEU A 629 -42.96 -4.45 -0.75
CA LEU A 629 -43.89 -4.56 -1.87
C LEU A 629 -44.01 -3.21 -2.57
N ILE A 630 -44.03 -3.25 -3.89
CA ILE A 630 -44.33 -2.09 -4.71
C ILE A 630 -45.85 -1.91 -4.74
N ARG A 631 -46.36 -0.79 -4.22
CA ARG A 631 -47.81 -0.51 -4.27
C ARG A 631 -48.25 -0.25 -5.72
N ASP A 632 -49.41 -0.81 -6.10
CA ASP A 632 -49.87 -0.97 -7.49
C ASP A 632 -49.85 0.35 -8.30
N GLN A 633 -49.22 0.31 -9.48
CA GLN A 633 -48.88 1.46 -10.34
C GLN A 633 -50.07 2.06 -11.11
N LYS A 634 -51.28 1.51 -10.98
CA LYS A 634 -52.43 1.95 -11.80
C LYS A 634 -52.97 3.35 -11.49
N HIS A 635 -52.54 3.98 -10.40
CA HIS A 635 -52.98 5.33 -10.01
C HIS A 635 -51.86 6.40 -9.94
N LEU A 636 -50.60 6.04 -10.17
CA LEU A 636 -49.46 6.96 -10.10
C LEU A 636 -49.05 7.46 -11.49
N GLN A 637 -49.92 8.24 -12.14
CA GLN A 637 -49.52 8.97 -13.35
C GLN A 637 -48.67 10.22 -13.05
N LEU A 638 -48.43 10.58 -11.78
CA LEU A 638 -47.68 11.81 -11.43
C LEU A 638 -46.94 11.80 -10.05
N GLY A 639 -46.77 10.68 -9.37
CA GLY A 639 -46.09 10.63 -8.05
C GLY A 639 -44.92 9.65 -7.99
N ASP A 640 -44.02 9.86 -7.01
CA ASP A 640 -42.94 8.90 -6.73
C ASP A 640 -43.55 7.57 -6.21
N PRO A 641 -42.98 6.42 -6.60
CA PRO A 641 -43.48 5.12 -6.18
C PRO A 641 -43.27 4.89 -4.68
N GLU A 642 -44.30 4.39 -4.01
CA GLU A 642 -44.27 4.06 -2.57
C GLU A 642 -43.99 2.58 -2.34
N LEU A 643 -43.14 2.31 -1.35
CA LEU A 643 -42.88 0.96 -0.87
C LEU A 643 -43.64 0.65 0.41
N GLU A 644 -44.25 -0.52 0.45
CA GLU A 644 -44.82 -1.07 1.69
C GLU A 644 -43.86 -2.09 2.30
N GLU A 645 -43.34 -1.77 3.49
CA GLU A 645 -42.51 -2.68 4.25
C GLU A 645 -43.33 -3.88 4.75
N CYS A 646 -42.89 -5.09 4.40
CA CYS A 646 -43.40 -6.33 4.93
C CYS A 646 -42.44 -6.88 5.97
N GLN A 647 -42.94 -7.10 7.18
CA GLN A 647 -42.16 -7.64 8.28
C GLN A 647 -42.20 -9.16 8.27
N ARG A 648 -41.06 -9.79 8.53
CA ARG A 648 -40.96 -11.24 8.66
C ARG A 648 -41.84 -11.76 9.81
N ILE A 649 -42.62 -12.79 9.52
CA ILE A 649 -43.40 -13.55 10.50
C ILE A 649 -42.41 -14.40 11.29
N LYS A 650 -42.19 -14.05 12.56
CA LYS A 650 -41.22 -14.74 13.41
C LYS A 650 -41.70 -16.14 13.76
N VAL A 651 -40.90 -17.15 13.44
CA VAL A 651 -40.99 -18.46 14.09
C VAL A 651 -40.23 -18.37 15.41
N ARG A 652 -40.79 -18.96 16.48
CA ARG A 652 -40.31 -18.82 17.86
C ARG A 652 -38.78 -19.10 17.95
N ARG A 653 -38.02 -18.15 18.52
CA ARG A 653 -36.53 -18.19 18.73
C ARG A 653 -35.65 -17.83 17.52
N GLU A 654 -36.19 -17.34 16.42
CA GLU A 654 -35.37 -16.86 15.30
C GLU A 654 -34.73 -15.49 15.59
N LYS A 655 -33.46 -15.32 15.19
CA LYS A 655 -32.71 -14.08 15.38
C LYS A 655 -33.09 -13.04 14.33
N LYS A 656 -32.99 -11.77 14.72
CA LYS A 656 -33.17 -10.61 13.85
C LYS A 656 -31.87 -10.27 13.12
N ASP A 657 -32.00 -9.52 12.03
CA ASP A 657 -30.90 -8.93 11.28
C ASP A 657 -29.88 -9.99 10.81
N ILE A 658 -30.38 -11.06 10.20
CA ILE A 658 -29.54 -12.07 9.54
C ILE A 658 -29.40 -11.72 8.06
N HIS A 659 -28.18 -11.77 7.53
CA HIS A 659 -27.92 -11.59 6.10
C HIS A 659 -28.49 -12.78 5.31
N LEU A 660 -29.08 -12.57 4.14
CA LEU A 660 -29.74 -13.65 3.39
C LEU A 660 -28.78 -14.81 3.06
N THR A 661 -27.54 -14.50 2.66
CA THR A 661 -26.53 -15.51 2.36
C THR A 661 -26.17 -16.37 3.56
N GLU A 662 -26.21 -15.81 4.77
CA GLU A 662 -25.99 -16.54 6.02
C GLU A 662 -27.15 -17.52 6.26
N PHE A 663 -28.39 -17.05 6.09
CA PHE A 663 -29.58 -17.89 6.18
C PHE A 663 -29.58 -19.03 5.15
N GLU A 664 -29.22 -18.74 3.89
CA GLU A 664 -29.08 -19.74 2.83
C GLU A 664 -28.02 -20.80 3.18
N PHE A 665 -26.88 -20.39 3.73
CA PHE A 665 -25.81 -21.29 4.16
C PHE A 665 -26.26 -22.18 5.33
N GLU A 666 -26.92 -21.62 6.35
CA GLU A 666 -27.47 -22.38 7.47
C GLU A 666 -28.51 -23.40 7.00
N ARG A 667 -29.40 -23.01 6.07
CA ARG A 667 -30.40 -23.89 5.46
C ARG A 667 -29.76 -25.00 4.65
N HIS A 668 -28.72 -24.69 3.87
CA HIS A 668 -27.98 -25.70 3.12
C HIS A 668 -27.36 -26.74 4.07
N ARG A 669 -26.74 -26.29 5.17
CA ARG A 669 -26.17 -27.19 6.19
C ARG A 669 -27.23 -28.07 6.84
N GLN A 670 -28.39 -27.50 7.21
CA GLN A 670 -29.52 -28.28 7.75
C GLN A 670 -30.02 -29.33 6.75
N LYS A 671 -30.13 -28.98 5.46
CA LYS A 671 -30.49 -29.94 4.40
C LYS A 671 -29.45 -31.06 4.28
N SER A 672 -28.16 -30.74 4.35
CA SER A 672 -27.09 -31.75 4.32
C SER A 672 -27.14 -32.68 5.54
N ASP A 673 -27.32 -32.15 6.75
CA ASP A 673 -27.44 -32.95 7.97
C ASP A 673 -28.71 -33.80 7.96
N HIS A 674 -29.84 -33.27 7.49
CA HIS A 674 -31.07 -34.03 7.29
C HIS A 674 -30.87 -35.18 6.31
N ASN A 675 -30.22 -34.93 5.17
CA ASN A 675 -29.94 -35.97 4.18
C ASN A 675 -29.06 -37.08 4.77
N ARG A 676 -28.06 -36.74 5.59
CA ARG A 676 -27.25 -37.75 6.31
C ARG A 676 -28.10 -38.55 7.29
N TYR A 677 -28.94 -37.89 8.08
CA TYR A 677 -29.86 -38.57 9.00
C TYR A 677 -30.87 -39.47 8.27
N MET A 678 -31.40 -39.04 7.12
CA MET A 678 -32.30 -39.86 6.30
C MET A 678 -31.61 -41.12 5.73
N GLN A 679 -30.28 -41.11 5.58
CA GLN A 679 -29.52 -42.32 5.22
C GLN A 679 -29.35 -43.27 6.42
N GLU A 680 -29.38 -42.75 7.65
CA GLU A 680 -29.31 -43.54 8.88
C GLU A 680 -30.69 -44.07 9.32
N MET A 681 -31.79 -43.41 8.92
CA MET A 681 -33.17 -43.79 9.26
C MET A 681 -33.53 -45.26 9.00
N PRO A 682 -33.19 -45.88 7.85
CA PRO A 682 -33.54 -47.28 7.58
C PRO A 682 -33.03 -48.26 8.65
N ALA A 683 -31.89 -47.99 9.28
CA ALA A 683 -31.36 -48.83 10.35
C ALA A 683 -32.16 -48.67 11.65
N HIS A 684 -32.62 -47.45 11.96
CA HIS A 684 -33.51 -47.18 13.09
C HIS A 684 -34.90 -47.80 12.87
N ASP A 685 -35.44 -47.67 11.65
CA ASP A 685 -36.72 -48.26 11.27
C ASP A 685 -36.65 -49.79 11.31
N ALA A 686 -35.56 -50.41 10.80
CA ALA A 686 -35.36 -51.86 10.88
C ALA A 686 -35.26 -52.39 12.32
N TRP A 687 -34.62 -51.64 13.22
CA TRP A 687 -34.60 -51.98 14.64
C TRP A 687 -36.00 -51.90 15.26
N PHE A 688 -36.76 -50.85 14.94
CA PHE A 688 -38.13 -50.68 15.43
C PHE A 688 -39.08 -51.75 14.86
N ASP A 689 -38.95 -52.08 13.58
CA ASP A 689 -39.66 -53.17 12.92
C ASP A 689 -39.36 -54.50 13.60
N GLY A 690 -38.08 -54.81 13.89
CA GLY A 690 -37.70 -56.01 14.63
C GLY A 690 -38.28 -56.06 16.05
N PHE A 691 -38.26 -54.95 16.78
CA PHE A 691 -38.89 -54.86 18.10
C PHE A 691 -40.43 -55.03 18.01
N ARG A 692 -41.07 -54.38 17.04
CA ARG A 692 -42.51 -54.53 16.77
C ARG A 692 -42.84 -56.00 16.48
N ASP A 693 -42.09 -56.64 15.60
CA ASP A 693 -42.34 -58.03 15.19
C ASP A 693 -42.11 -59.01 16.35
N GLN A 694 -41.14 -58.73 17.23
CA GLN A 694 -40.97 -59.48 18.48
C GLN A 694 -42.20 -59.35 19.39
N VAL A 695 -42.66 -58.12 19.66
CA VAL A 695 -43.83 -57.87 20.51
C VAL A 695 -45.09 -58.50 19.90
N VAL A 696 -45.25 -58.42 18.57
CA VAL A 696 -46.36 -59.08 17.87
C VAL A 696 -46.26 -60.60 18.01
N GLY A 697 -45.06 -61.19 17.84
CA GLY A 697 -44.85 -62.62 18.01
C GLY A 697 -45.13 -63.11 19.44
N GLU A 698 -44.69 -62.37 20.46
CA GLU A 698 -45.01 -62.64 21.87
C GLU A 698 -46.52 -62.57 22.11
N ALA A 699 -47.20 -61.55 21.58
CA ALA A 699 -48.64 -61.39 21.71
C ALA A 699 -49.44 -62.50 20.98
N GLU A 700 -49.00 -62.90 19.78
CA GLU A 700 -49.57 -64.01 19.03
C GLU A 700 -49.40 -65.33 19.78
N GLN A 701 -48.23 -65.55 20.39
CA GLN A 701 -47.95 -66.76 21.18
C GLN A 701 -48.79 -66.82 22.46
N MET A 702 -48.87 -65.71 23.22
CA MET A 702 -49.77 -65.60 24.37
C MET A 702 -51.24 -65.84 23.99
N THR A 703 -51.64 -65.34 22.81
CA THR A 703 -53.00 -65.54 22.28
C THR A 703 -53.23 -67.01 21.89
N ALA A 704 -52.26 -67.64 21.24
CA ALA A 704 -52.32 -69.04 20.87
C ALA A 704 -52.37 -69.97 22.10
N GLU A 705 -51.54 -69.71 23.12
CA GLU A 705 -51.54 -70.44 24.39
C GLU A 705 -52.86 -70.27 25.16
N ALA A 706 -53.43 -69.05 25.17
CA ALA A 706 -54.76 -68.80 25.74
C ALA A 706 -55.88 -69.54 24.98
N LEU A 707 -55.73 -69.73 23.67
CA LEU A 707 -56.67 -70.48 22.83
C LEU A 707 -56.50 -72.00 22.95
N ASP A 708 -55.28 -72.51 23.13
CA ASP A 708 -54.99 -73.94 23.22
C ASP A 708 -55.52 -74.58 24.53
N GLY A 709 -55.63 -73.77 25.60
CA GLY A 709 -56.31 -74.16 26.85
C GLY A 709 -57.83 -74.15 26.79
N SER A 710 -58.43 -73.67 25.69
CA SER A 710 -59.88 -73.45 25.57
C SER A 710 -60.41 -74.07 24.27
N LYS A 711 -60.98 -75.28 24.37
CA LYS A 711 -61.91 -75.79 23.33
C LYS A 711 -63.23 -75.02 23.41
N GLN A 712 -63.21 -73.74 23.06
CA GLN A 712 -64.42 -72.93 22.88
C GLN A 712 -64.81 -72.93 21.41
N THR A 713 -66.08 -73.26 21.16
CA THR A 713 -66.62 -73.33 19.81
C THR A 713 -66.91 -71.92 19.32
N ASN A 714 -66.92 -71.67 17.99
CA ASN A 714 -67.24 -70.36 17.37
C ASN A 714 -68.57 -69.73 17.84
N LYS A 715 -69.45 -70.51 18.48
CA LYS A 715 -70.69 -70.07 19.14
C LYS A 715 -70.44 -69.34 20.46
N ASP A 716 -69.47 -69.79 21.26
CA ASP A 716 -69.14 -69.22 22.59
C ASP A 716 -68.42 -67.87 22.46
N LEU A 717 -67.59 -67.72 21.43
CA LEU A 717 -66.93 -66.45 21.08
C LEU A 717 -67.90 -65.38 20.57
N ARG A 718 -68.98 -65.77 19.88
CA ARG A 718 -70.05 -64.85 19.47
C ARG A 718 -70.90 -64.42 20.66
N ALA A 719 -71.22 -65.34 21.57
CA ALA A 719 -71.96 -65.02 22.79
C ALA A 719 -71.20 -64.02 23.68
N ARG A 720 -69.90 -64.25 23.93
CA ARG A 720 -69.05 -63.31 24.69
C ARG A 720 -68.84 -61.95 24.01
N ARG A 721 -68.77 -61.91 22.67
CA ARG A 721 -68.71 -60.63 21.91
C ARG A 721 -70.04 -59.87 21.96
N GLN A 722 -71.15 -60.58 22.09
CA GLN A 722 -72.48 -59.98 22.27
C GLN A 722 -72.63 -59.45 23.70
N GLU A 723 -72.24 -60.24 24.71
CA GLU A 723 -72.21 -59.83 26.12
C GLU A 723 -71.27 -58.63 26.35
N ALA A 724 -70.06 -58.64 25.78
CA ALA A 724 -69.13 -57.51 25.90
C ALA A 724 -69.66 -56.23 25.20
N LYS A 725 -70.37 -56.36 24.08
CA LYS A 725 -71.05 -55.22 23.42
C LYS A 725 -72.27 -54.73 24.20
N GLU A 726 -72.98 -55.61 24.89
CA GLU A 726 -74.10 -55.25 25.78
C GLU A 726 -73.59 -54.60 27.08
N GLU A 727 -72.43 -55.01 27.60
CA GLU A 727 -71.76 -54.41 28.75
C GLU A 727 -71.13 -53.04 28.41
N GLU A 728 -70.58 -52.89 27.19
CA GLU A 728 -70.06 -51.63 26.65
C GLU A 728 -71.20 -50.64 26.31
N ASN A 729 -72.32 -51.13 25.74
CA ASN A 729 -73.53 -50.32 25.52
C ASN A 729 -74.29 -49.97 26.81
N GLY A 730 -74.18 -50.80 27.86
CA GLY A 730 -74.69 -50.52 29.19
C GLY A 730 -73.91 -49.43 29.92
N LYS A 731 -72.59 -49.34 29.68
CA LYS A 731 -71.73 -48.23 30.15
C LYS A 731 -71.88 -46.96 29.32
N ALA A 732 -72.27 -47.08 28.05
CA ALA A 732 -72.44 -45.94 27.13
C ALA A 732 -73.79 -45.19 27.24
N HIS A 733 -74.71 -45.59 28.13
CA HIS A 733 -75.94 -44.83 28.42
C HIS A 733 -75.75 -43.68 29.43
N GLY A 734 -74.50 -43.28 29.70
CA GLY A 734 -74.17 -42.04 30.40
C GLY A 734 -73.46 -41.07 29.47
N ASN A 735 -74.22 -40.11 28.94
CA ASN A 735 -73.78 -38.87 28.27
C ASN A 735 -73.52 -38.87 26.75
N PHE A 736 -74.53 -38.30 26.09
CA PHE A 736 -74.50 -37.19 25.14
C PHE A 736 -74.45 -37.46 23.64
N LEU A 737 -75.52 -36.92 23.04
CA LEU A 737 -75.91 -36.78 21.64
C LEU A 737 -74.86 -36.10 20.76
N ALA A 738 -74.60 -36.75 19.62
CA ALA A 738 -74.56 -36.25 18.24
C ALA A 738 -74.03 -34.83 17.95
N GLU A 739 -73.01 -34.76 17.10
CA GLU A 739 -73.13 -34.01 15.84
C GLU A 739 -72.28 -34.63 14.72
N ASP A 740 -72.86 -34.55 13.52
CA ASP A 740 -72.56 -35.27 12.29
C ASP A 740 -71.51 -34.52 11.43
N SER A 741 -70.54 -35.23 10.85
CA SER A 741 -69.85 -34.74 9.65
C SER A 741 -69.33 -35.89 8.79
N SER A 742 -70.19 -36.34 7.90
CA SER A 742 -69.85 -37.10 6.70
C SER A 742 -68.81 -36.38 5.81
N LYS A 743 -67.75 -37.10 5.40
CA LYS A 743 -67.13 -37.01 4.06
C LYS A 743 -66.17 -38.20 3.83
N ARG A 744 -66.67 -39.15 3.04
CA ARG A 744 -65.98 -40.32 2.47
C ARG A 744 -64.81 -39.89 1.58
N TRP A 745 -63.66 -40.56 1.72
CA TRP A 745 -62.64 -40.65 0.68
C TRP A 745 -62.86 -41.93 -0.15
N PRO A 746 -62.70 -41.92 -1.48
CA PRO A 746 -62.85 -43.12 -2.29
C PRO A 746 -61.62 -44.03 -2.16
N LYS A 747 -61.87 -45.33 -2.01
CA LYS A 747 -60.87 -46.39 -2.15
C LYS A 747 -60.46 -46.50 -3.62
N ILE A 748 -59.16 -46.45 -3.89
CA ILE A 748 -58.59 -46.89 -5.18
C ILE A 748 -57.99 -48.28 -4.92
N GLY A 749 -58.49 -49.28 -5.64
CA GLY A 749 -57.97 -50.65 -5.67
C GLY A 749 -56.80 -50.80 -6.65
N PRO A 750 -56.17 -51.98 -6.70
CA PRO A 750 -54.87 -52.17 -7.32
C PRO A 750 -55.01 -52.33 -8.84
N HIS A 751 -54.07 -51.74 -9.60
CA HIS A 751 -53.78 -52.14 -10.97
C HIS A 751 -52.28 -52.38 -11.09
N SER A 752 -51.92 -53.66 -11.13
CA SER A 752 -50.69 -54.15 -11.74
C SER A 752 -50.88 -54.27 -13.26
N ASP A 753 -49.74 -54.31 -13.96
CA ASP A 753 -49.54 -54.69 -15.37
C ASP A 753 -49.82 -53.62 -16.44
N VAL A 754 -48.80 -52.81 -16.75
CA VAL A 754 -48.16 -52.73 -18.09
C VAL A 754 -46.72 -52.23 -17.90
N LEU A 755 -45.75 -53.13 -18.05
CA LEU A 755 -44.36 -52.78 -18.38
C LEU A 755 -44.27 -52.65 -19.91
N GLY A 756 -43.71 -51.54 -20.40
CA GLY A 756 -43.40 -51.34 -21.81
C GLY A 756 -42.81 -49.96 -22.08
N GLU A 757 -41.48 -49.92 -22.19
CA GLU A 757 -40.67 -48.99 -22.99
C GLU A 757 -40.82 -47.47 -22.79
N ALA A 758 -39.83 -46.88 -22.10
CA ALA A 758 -39.08 -45.67 -22.51
C ALA A 758 -38.27 -45.14 -21.33
N ALA A 759 -37.21 -45.86 -20.97
CA ALA A 759 -36.16 -45.38 -20.07
C ALA A 759 -34.87 -45.25 -20.88
N GLU A 760 -34.72 -44.12 -21.59
CA GLU A 760 -33.45 -43.63 -22.14
C GLU A 760 -33.66 -42.22 -22.71
N SER A 761 -33.54 -41.19 -21.85
CA SER A 761 -33.04 -39.85 -22.17
C SER A 761 -33.21 -38.93 -20.94
N GLU A 762 -32.25 -38.04 -20.73
CA GLU A 762 -32.15 -37.05 -19.64
C GLU A 762 -31.43 -37.47 -18.34
N PHE A 763 -30.32 -38.19 -18.47
CA PHE A 763 -29.31 -38.27 -17.39
C PHE A 763 -27.88 -37.94 -17.87
N ASP A 764 -27.74 -36.97 -18.78
CA ASP A 764 -26.44 -36.66 -19.41
C ASP A 764 -26.11 -35.17 -19.61
N LEU A 765 -26.54 -34.28 -18.71
CA LEU A 765 -26.30 -32.83 -18.86
C LEU A 765 -25.67 -32.08 -17.68
N TYR A 766 -25.12 -32.76 -16.67
CA TYR A 766 -24.38 -32.10 -15.58
C TYR A 766 -23.08 -32.80 -15.16
N ARG A 767 -22.28 -33.22 -16.16
CA ARG A 767 -20.88 -33.66 -15.93
C ARG A 767 -19.95 -33.23 -17.08
N SER A 768 -19.81 -31.93 -17.30
CA SER A 768 -18.65 -31.40 -18.04
C SER A 768 -18.43 -29.91 -17.78
N ARG A 769 -17.82 -29.58 -16.63
CA ARG A 769 -17.13 -28.28 -16.44
C ARG A 769 -16.25 -28.31 -15.20
N ASP A 770 -15.23 -29.16 -15.24
CA ASP A 770 -13.99 -28.96 -14.49
C ASP A 770 -12.91 -29.76 -15.19
N LEU A 771 -12.04 -29.06 -15.94
CA LEU A 771 -10.69 -29.44 -16.37
C LEU A 771 -10.31 -28.54 -17.57
N LYS A 772 -9.75 -27.36 -17.28
CA LYS A 772 -8.78 -26.62 -18.12
C LYS A 772 -8.32 -25.34 -17.40
N ARG A 773 -7.34 -25.49 -16.52
CA ARG A 773 -6.43 -24.41 -16.12
C ARG A 773 -5.03 -25.02 -15.96
N ASN A 774 -4.30 -25.06 -17.07
CA ASN A 774 -2.83 -25.10 -17.14
C ASN A 774 -2.44 -25.03 -18.62
N ALA A 775 -2.17 -23.79 -19.07
CA ALA A 775 -1.27 -23.41 -20.17
C ALA A 775 -1.65 -21.98 -20.59
N TYR A 776 -0.85 -21.01 -20.13
CA TYR A 776 -0.35 -19.78 -20.78
C TYR A 776 -0.03 -18.72 -19.73
#